data_AF-A0A9W8EM45-F1
#
_entry.id   AF-A0A9W8EM45-F1
#
_cell.length_a   1.000
_cell.length_b   1.000
_cell.length_c   1.000
_cell.angle_alpha   90.00
_cell.angle_beta   90.00
_cell.angle_gamma   90.00
#
_symmetry.space_group_name_H-M   'P 1'
#
loop_
_entity.id
_entity.type
_entity.pdbx_description
1 polymer ?
#
loop_
_entity_poly.entity_id
_entity_poly.type
_entity_poly.pdbx_seq_one_letter_code
_entity_poly.pdbx_strand_id
1 'polypeptide(L)'
;MSFSNSNFVDFCGRAVSLPHNGFLGACTDVEVYEKLNRIGEGTYGIVYRARHRHSKKIVALKRMRVEVGDGGHGLPLSSFREIALLKQMRHPNIVSVLEIAAGHKIDSIFMVMEYCECDLGTLLDGMKSPFSYSEVKSLLQQLLCGLEYCHNNFVVHRDLKLPNMLLTRSGDLKIADFGLARLYHKPTRPMTPQVVTLWYRAPELILGATEYMPAIDLWSVGCIMGELLTHRPFMPGHSEQEQLSLVVAMIGAPNERIWPGFRQLPLAPLMRMAENKYNNLKVAVRNVSANTILLLNALLTYDPRKRLTAQHALDHPYFYEMPAAMTVQQFHKHVTNAPGTSSYARHLLTKHIETNGSPAAMTTTCLYTEQHEANRDITPAQLSSYKDEFDSDIKNKLATLTISRESYTNALENRYVYLEHPPVFSHKLAIDAPITNQKSSGRCWLFAGLNMLRQSMMKEYNLDALELSQPYLFFYDKLEKSNWFLENILVTLDEDLDGRVVQYLLKDPIGDGGQWDMFVALIEKYGVVPKEAYPETFHTSSSGQMDGLVTSRLREYAKILRNEHARGKGVSELRAHKRHMLEEVHRIMAISLGHPPAKLTWAFYDKDKKFHEFKDITPQQFYKEHVKQDCASTVSLINDPRNEYMKKYTVKYLGNVVGAADQVHYINLPAEDLKKYAAEVIKAGRPVWFGCDVGKFHSRNKGMMDPELIDYRAAFNFGESTTKAERLQYGESMMTHAMVLTGVHVDDDRIVRWRIENSWGKEYGNSGYLTMTDRWFDEYVYQIVLEKSDLPKEVLAVLDQDAVVLPPWDPMGALAK
;
A
#
# COMPACT_ATOMS: atom_id res chain seq x y z
N MET A 1 -26.02 -8.16 -29.10
CA MET A 1 -26.81 -7.39 -30.06
C MET A 1 -25.86 -6.32 -30.56
N SER A 2 -25.80 -5.99 -31.86
CA SER A 2 -25.39 -4.66 -32.28
C SER A 2 -26.35 -3.70 -31.60
N PHE A 3 -25.98 -3.26 -30.41
CA PHE A 3 -26.66 -2.14 -29.81
C PHE A 3 -26.16 -0.95 -30.59
N SER A 4 -26.83 -0.64 -31.69
CA SER A 4 -26.93 0.75 -32.09
C SER A 4 -27.31 1.54 -30.83
N ASN A 5 -26.76 2.74 -30.68
CA ASN A 5 -27.02 3.66 -29.55
C ASN A 5 -28.51 4.03 -29.35
N SER A 6 -29.44 3.34 -30.01
CA SER A 6 -30.87 3.59 -30.06
C SER A 6 -31.74 2.55 -29.31
N ASN A 7 -31.17 1.50 -28.70
CA ASN A 7 -31.98 0.38 -28.14
C ASN A 7 -31.90 0.19 -26.61
N PHE A 8 -31.25 1.08 -25.85
CA PHE A 8 -31.33 1.01 -24.39
C PHE A 8 -32.55 1.81 -23.92
N VAL A 9 -33.33 1.24 -23.03
CA VAL A 9 -34.40 1.97 -22.34
C VAL A 9 -34.06 2.06 -20.86
N ASP A 10 -34.28 3.23 -20.27
CA ASP A 10 -34.19 3.37 -18.82
C ASP A 10 -35.30 2.59 -18.11
N PHE A 11 -35.27 2.55 -16.78
CA PHE A 11 -36.28 1.88 -15.97
C PHE A 11 -37.70 2.47 -16.13
N CYS A 12 -37.85 3.58 -16.85
CA CYS A 12 -39.12 4.22 -17.20
C CYS A 12 -39.55 3.91 -18.64
N GLY A 13 -38.80 3.09 -19.39
CA GLY A 13 -39.10 2.73 -20.78
C GLY A 13 -38.67 3.76 -21.82
N ARG A 14 -37.88 4.78 -21.45
CA ARG A 14 -37.43 5.84 -22.37
C ARG A 14 -36.12 5.45 -23.03
N ALA A 15 -36.00 5.67 -24.33
CA ALA A 15 -34.76 5.39 -25.07
C ALA A 15 -33.60 6.26 -24.56
N VAL A 16 -32.47 5.63 -24.21
CA VAL A 16 -31.23 6.24 -23.73
C VAL A 16 -30.07 5.81 -24.63
N SER A 17 -29.19 6.75 -24.97
CA SER A 17 -27.93 6.45 -25.65
C SER A 17 -26.82 6.22 -24.62
N LEU A 18 -26.14 5.08 -24.66
CA LEU A 18 -24.99 4.83 -23.79
C LEU A 18 -23.74 5.56 -24.33
N PRO A 19 -23.02 6.33 -23.50
CA PRO A 19 -21.77 6.96 -23.89
C PRO A 19 -20.71 5.90 -24.19
N HIS A 20 -20.02 6.01 -25.33
CA HIS A 20 -18.96 5.07 -25.74
C HIS A 20 -17.79 4.97 -24.74
N ASN A 21 -17.64 5.98 -23.88
CA ASN A 21 -16.58 6.07 -22.87
C ASN A 21 -17.11 5.98 -21.41
N GLY A 22 -18.30 5.40 -21.20
CA GLY A 22 -18.89 5.24 -19.85
C GLY A 22 -18.32 4.07 -19.05
N PHE A 23 -18.60 4.05 -17.73
CA PHE A 23 -18.18 3.05 -16.73
C PHE A 23 -18.43 1.58 -17.14
N LEU A 24 -19.48 1.32 -17.93
CA LEU A 24 -19.83 -0.03 -18.41
C LEU A 24 -19.03 -0.49 -19.64
N GLY A 25 -18.36 0.44 -20.34
CA GLY A 25 -17.76 0.21 -21.65
C GLY A 25 -18.78 -0.22 -22.71
N ALA A 26 -18.50 0.04 -23.99
CA ALA A 26 -19.19 -0.66 -25.06
C ALA A 26 -18.53 -2.04 -25.25
N CYS A 27 -19.28 -3.13 -25.17
CA CYS A 27 -18.81 -4.41 -25.69
C CYS A 27 -18.81 -4.32 -27.20
N THR A 28 -17.66 -4.59 -27.82
CA THR A 28 -17.53 -4.62 -29.27
C THR A 28 -18.41 -5.72 -29.85
N ASP A 29 -19.10 -5.46 -30.97
CA ASP A 29 -19.89 -6.49 -31.62
C ASP A 29 -18.97 -7.60 -32.13
N VAL A 30 -19.26 -8.87 -31.79
CA VAL A 30 -18.46 -10.01 -32.29
C VAL A 30 -18.41 -10.06 -33.82
N GLU A 31 -19.39 -9.50 -34.53
CA GLU A 31 -19.43 -9.43 -35.99
C GLU A 31 -18.29 -8.63 -36.60
N VAL A 32 -17.64 -7.73 -35.85
CA VAL A 32 -16.42 -7.04 -36.30
C VAL A 32 -15.23 -7.98 -36.43
N TYR A 33 -15.30 -9.20 -35.90
CA TYR A 33 -14.28 -10.23 -36.05
C TYR A 33 -14.72 -11.32 -37.02
N GLU A 34 -13.93 -11.51 -38.06
CA GLU A 34 -14.04 -12.64 -38.96
C GLU A 34 -13.36 -13.86 -38.32
N LYS A 35 -14.14 -14.86 -37.92
CA LYS A 35 -13.60 -16.14 -37.39
C LYS A 35 -12.94 -16.90 -38.55
N LEU A 36 -11.64 -17.15 -38.44
CA LEU A 36 -10.85 -17.81 -39.47
C LEU A 36 -10.88 -19.33 -39.29
N ASN A 37 -10.35 -19.81 -38.16
CA ASN A 37 -10.30 -21.23 -37.84
C ASN A 37 -10.36 -21.44 -36.32
N ARG A 38 -10.77 -22.65 -35.92
CA ARG A 38 -10.74 -23.08 -34.52
C ARG A 38 -9.30 -23.43 -34.14
N ILE A 39 -8.84 -22.99 -32.97
CA ILE A 39 -7.46 -23.21 -32.49
C ILE A 39 -7.39 -23.89 -31.11
N GLY A 40 -8.51 -23.98 -30.38
CA GLY A 40 -8.53 -24.69 -29.10
C GLY A 40 -9.93 -25.10 -28.67
N GLU A 41 -10.03 -26.23 -27.96
CA GLU A 41 -11.23 -26.74 -27.32
C GLU A 41 -10.85 -27.33 -25.97
N GLY A 42 -11.42 -26.79 -24.89
CA GLY A 42 -11.17 -27.28 -23.53
C GLY A 42 -12.41 -27.15 -22.64
N THR A 43 -12.25 -27.52 -21.36
CA THR A 43 -13.29 -27.52 -20.33
C THR A 43 -14.00 -26.17 -20.20
N TYR A 44 -13.31 -25.05 -20.47
CA TYR A 44 -13.82 -23.69 -20.28
C TYR A 44 -14.34 -22.99 -21.55
N GLY A 45 -14.22 -23.60 -22.74
CA GLY A 45 -14.73 -22.96 -23.97
C GLY A 45 -14.06 -23.38 -25.27
N ILE A 46 -14.47 -22.73 -26.35
CA ILE A 46 -13.90 -22.88 -27.68
C ILE A 46 -13.09 -21.62 -28.01
N VAL A 47 -11.87 -21.78 -28.50
CA VAL A 47 -11.02 -20.67 -28.94
C VAL A 47 -10.91 -20.64 -30.46
N TYR A 48 -11.19 -19.49 -31.05
CA TYR A 48 -11.07 -19.24 -32.49
C TYR A 48 -9.93 -18.25 -32.76
N ARG A 49 -9.15 -18.50 -33.81
CA ARG A 49 -8.35 -17.46 -34.45
C ARG A 49 -9.29 -16.57 -35.25
N ALA A 50 -9.22 -15.27 -35.07
CA ALA A 50 -10.07 -14.33 -35.78
C ALA A 50 -9.28 -13.13 -36.29
N ARG A 51 -9.83 -12.46 -37.31
CA ARG A 51 -9.29 -11.22 -37.88
C ARG A 51 -10.25 -10.08 -37.59
N HIS A 52 -9.77 -9.02 -36.96
CA HIS A 52 -10.55 -7.80 -36.83
C HIS A 52 -10.76 -7.19 -38.23
N ARG A 53 -12.02 -6.98 -38.64
CA ARG A 53 -12.38 -6.64 -40.02
C ARG A 53 -11.78 -5.32 -40.51
N HIS A 54 -11.67 -4.33 -39.62
CA HIS A 54 -11.15 -2.99 -39.94
C HIS A 54 -9.62 -2.93 -39.86
N SER A 55 -9.05 -3.18 -38.68
CA SER A 55 -7.59 -3.09 -38.46
C SER A 55 -6.79 -4.24 -39.06
N LYS A 56 -7.46 -5.30 -39.54
CA LYS A 56 -6.85 -6.55 -40.03
C LYS A 56 -5.97 -7.30 -39.01
N LYS A 57 -5.94 -6.87 -37.74
CA LYS A 57 -5.19 -7.51 -36.66
C LYS A 57 -5.74 -8.91 -36.36
N ILE A 58 -4.84 -9.87 -36.17
CA ILE A 58 -5.17 -11.25 -35.75
C ILE A 58 -5.30 -11.30 -34.22
N VAL A 59 -6.35 -11.94 -33.73
CA VAL A 59 -6.69 -12.09 -32.30
C VAL A 59 -7.17 -13.50 -32.00
N ALA A 60 -7.16 -13.88 -30.72
CA ALA A 60 -7.80 -15.10 -30.23
C ALA A 60 -9.15 -14.76 -29.58
N LEU A 61 -10.22 -15.45 -29.97
CA LEU A 61 -11.56 -15.31 -29.41
C LEU A 61 -11.91 -16.54 -28.58
N LYS A 62 -11.85 -16.43 -27.24
CA LYS A 62 -12.30 -17.47 -26.32
C LYS A 62 -13.79 -17.32 -26.07
N ARG A 63 -14.60 -18.23 -26.60
CA ARG A 63 -16.05 -18.27 -26.36
C ARG A 63 -16.31 -18.67 -24.92
N MET A 64 -17.05 -17.84 -24.20
CA MET A 64 -17.45 -18.10 -22.83
C MET A 64 -18.67 -19.04 -22.82
N ARG A 65 -18.66 -20.05 -21.96
CA ARG A 65 -19.81 -20.95 -21.79
C ARG A 65 -20.85 -20.27 -20.90
N VAL A 66 -22.10 -20.24 -21.33
CA VAL A 66 -23.24 -19.79 -20.54
C VAL A 66 -23.97 -21.05 -20.07
N GLU A 67 -24.15 -21.20 -18.76
CA GLU A 67 -24.92 -22.33 -18.21
C GLU A 67 -26.41 -22.07 -18.41
N VAL A 68 -27.14 -23.09 -18.88
CA VAL A 68 -28.60 -23.06 -19.04
C VAL A 68 -29.16 -24.08 -18.06
N GLY A 69 -29.59 -23.62 -16.88
CA GLY A 69 -30.16 -24.46 -15.83
C GLY A 69 -31.07 -23.66 -14.89
N ASP A 70 -31.83 -24.37 -14.05
CA ASP A 70 -33.00 -23.90 -13.27
C ASP A 70 -32.72 -22.80 -12.21
N GLY A 71 -31.48 -22.29 -12.10
CA GLY A 71 -31.06 -21.30 -11.12
C GLY A 71 -30.63 -19.93 -11.68
N GLY A 72 -30.67 -19.72 -13.00
CA GLY A 72 -30.44 -18.39 -13.61
C GLY A 72 -29.64 -18.40 -14.91
N HIS A 73 -29.98 -17.48 -15.82
CA HIS A 73 -29.25 -17.22 -17.06
C HIS A 73 -28.01 -16.36 -16.76
N GLY A 74 -26.79 -16.88 -16.93
CA GLY A 74 -25.59 -16.07 -16.71
C GLY A 74 -24.26 -16.76 -17.01
N LEU A 75 -23.20 -15.95 -17.11
CA LEU A 75 -21.82 -16.47 -17.17
C LEU A 75 -21.43 -17.04 -15.80
N PRO A 76 -20.71 -18.19 -15.75
CA PRO A 76 -20.20 -18.75 -14.51
C PRO A 76 -19.32 -17.75 -13.75
N LEU A 77 -19.32 -17.81 -12.41
CA LEU A 77 -18.45 -16.96 -11.58
C LEU A 77 -16.95 -17.14 -11.89
N SER A 78 -16.55 -18.32 -12.38
CA SER A 78 -15.17 -18.58 -12.84
C SER A 78 -14.80 -17.74 -14.07
N SER A 79 -15.74 -17.59 -15.00
CA SER A 79 -15.60 -16.79 -16.21
C SER A 79 -15.44 -15.29 -15.91
N PHE A 80 -16.25 -14.75 -15.00
CA PHE A 80 -16.08 -13.36 -14.55
C PHE A 80 -14.75 -13.13 -13.83
N ARG A 81 -14.33 -14.08 -12.99
CA ARG A 81 -13.05 -14.00 -12.28
C ARG A 81 -11.87 -14.00 -13.24
N GLU A 82 -11.90 -14.86 -14.26
CA GLU A 82 -10.86 -14.91 -15.29
C GLU A 82 -10.73 -13.55 -16.00
N ILE A 83 -11.85 -12.95 -16.41
CA ILE A 83 -11.87 -11.59 -17.00
C ILE A 83 -11.28 -10.57 -16.04
N ALA A 84 -11.75 -10.57 -14.78
CA ALA A 84 -11.34 -9.57 -13.80
C ALA A 84 -9.83 -9.64 -13.51
N LEU A 85 -9.29 -10.84 -13.32
CA LEU A 85 -7.86 -11.06 -13.10
C LEU A 85 -7.05 -10.63 -14.33
N LEU A 86 -7.40 -11.13 -15.52
CA LEU A 86 -6.63 -10.83 -16.74
C LEU A 86 -6.70 -9.35 -17.15
N LYS A 87 -7.81 -8.63 -16.85
CA LYS A 87 -7.88 -7.17 -17.09
C LYS A 87 -6.95 -6.36 -16.17
N GLN A 88 -6.63 -6.89 -14.98
CA GLN A 88 -5.76 -6.24 -14.01
C GLN A 88 -4.29 -6.63 -14.16
N MET A 89 -3.98 -7.70 -14.89
CA MET A 89 -2.61 -8.18 -15.10
C MET A 89 -2.04 -7.66 -16.42
N ARG A 90 -0.87 -7.00 -16.37
CA ARG A 90 -0.13 -6.56 -17.54
C ARG A 90 1.34 -6.95 -17.40
N HIS A 91 1.74 -8.01 -18.10
CA HIS A 91 3.10 -8.54 -18.05
C HIS A 91 3.46 -9.19 -19.41
N PRO A 92 4.71 -9.08 -19.91
CA PRO A 92 5.13 -9.68 -21.17
C PRO A 92 4.88 -11.19 -21.22
N ASN A 93 4.99 -11.91 -20.10
CA ASN A 93 4.78 -13.37 -20.03
C ASN A 93 3.38 -13.81 -19.57
N ILE A 94 2.38 -12.94 -19.61
CA ILE A 94 0.96 -13.27 -19.35
C ILE A 94 0.13 -12.89 -20.58
N VAL A 95 -0.83 -13.74 -20.95
CA VAL A 95 -1.73 -13.45 -22.07
C VAL A 95 -2.59 -12.21 -21.78
N SER A 96 -2.62 -11.27 -22.72
CA SER A 96 -3.35 -10.01 -22.57
C SER A 96 -4.78 -10.13 -23.07
N VAL A 97 -5.74 -9.70 -22.25
CA VAL A 97 -7.13 -9.47 -22.68
C VAL A 97 -7.22 -8.07 -23.28
N LEU A 98 -7.62 -8.01 -24.55
CA LEU A 98 -7.77 -6.76 -25.29
C LEU A 98 -9.14 -6.13 -25.00
N GLU A 99 -10.20 -6.94 -25.08
CA GLU A 99 -11.59 -6.49 -24.88
C GLU A 99 -12.56 -7.69 -24.72
N ILE A 100 -13.83 -7.39 -24.45
CA ILE A 100 -14.92 -8.38 -24.44
C ILE A 100 -15.84 -8.08 -25.62
N ALA A 101 -16.08 -9.07 -26.46
CA ALA A 101 -16.96 -8.95 -27.62
C ALA A 101 -18.25 -9.76 -27.42
N ALA A 102 -19.40 -9.21 -27.82
CA ALA A 102 -20.71 -9.82 -27.61
C ALA A 102 -21.56 -9.79 -28.89
N GLY A 103 -22.17 -10.93 -29.23
CA GLY A 103 -23.08 -11.09 -30.37
C GLY A 103 -24.57 -10.95 -30.00
N HIS A 104 -25.45 -11.13 -30.99
CA HIS A 104 -26.91 -11.01 -30.82
C HIS A 104 -27.57 -12.12 -29.99
N LYS A 105 -26.89 -13.26 -29.78
CA LYS A 105 -27.39 -14.39 -28.99
C LYS A 105 -26.70 -14.43 -27.62
N ILE A 106 -27.39 -14.97 -26.61
CA ILE A 106 -26.91 -15.01 -25.21
C ILE A 106 -25.63 -15.86 -25.05
N ASP A 107 -25.43 -16.85 -25.94
CA ASP A 107 -24.26 -17.74 -26.00
C ASP A 107 -23.07 -17.16 -26.79
N SER A 108 -23.18 -15.91 -27.24
CA SER A 108 -22.22 -15.28 -28.14
C SER A 108 -21.33 -14.24 -27.43
N ILE A 109 -20.84 -14.56 -26.24
CA ILE A 109 -19.87 -13.73 -25.50
C ILE A 109 -18.46 -14.31 -25.68
N PHE A 110 -17.52 -13.45 -26.07
CA PHE A 110 -16.14 -13.81 -26.38
C PHE A 110 -15.17 -12.89 -25.64
N MET A 111 -14.16 -13.49 -25.00
CA MET A 111 -12.98 -12.77 -24.52
C MET A 111 -12.00 -12.65 -25.69
N VAL A 112 -11.68 -11.41 -26.07
CA VAL A 112 -10.74 -11.10 -27.14
C VAL A 112 -9.35 -10.96 -26.53
N MET A 113 -8.42 -11.81 -26.94
CA MET A 113 -7.06 -11.88 -26.42
C MET A 113 -6.03 -11.67 -27.51
N GLU A 114 -4.80 -11.38 -27.11
CA GLU A 114 -3.66 -11.51 -28.02
C GLU A 114 -3.58 -12.94 -28.59
N TYR A 115 -3.21 -13.05 -29.86
CA TYR A 115 -3.06 -14.33 -30.54
C TYR A 115 -1.63 -14.85 -30.36
N CYS A 116 -1.51 -16.09 -29.92
CA CYS A 116 -0.27 -16.85 -29.89
C CYS A 116 -0.33 -18.00 -30.90
N GLU A 117 0.82 -18.36 -31.47
CA GLU A 117 0.94 -19.26 -32.61
C GLU A 117 0.70 -20.73 -32.24
N CYS A 118 1.20 -21.17 -31.08
CA CYS A 118 1.00 -22.52 -30.56
C CYS A 118 1.13 -22.58 -29.04
N ASP A 119 0.67 -23.68 -28.44
CA ASP A 119 1.01 -24.06 -27.06
C ASP A 119 2.25 -24.98 -27.04
N LEU A 120 2.96 -24.99 -25.91
CA LEU A 120 4.16 -25.81 -25.74
C LEU A 120 3.90 -27.31 -25.82
N GLY A 121 2.70 -27.78 -25.45
CA GLY A 121 2.37 -29.20 -25.51
C GLY A 121 2.32 -29.70 -26.96
N THR A 122 1.53 -29.03 -27.78
CA THR A 122 1.43 -29.30 -29.22
C THR A 122 2.78 -29.12 -29.92
N LEU A 123 3.57 -28.12 -29.51
CA LEU A 123 4.90 -27.91 -30.07
C LEU A 123 5.84 -29.08 -29.74
N LEU A 124 5.86 -29.52 -28.48
CA LEU A 124 6.72 -30.60 -28.00
C LEU A 124 6.38 -31.93 -28.70
N ASP A 125 5.10 -32.25 -28.87
CA ASP A 125 4.63 -33.43 -29.60
C ASP A 125 5.06 -33.42 -31.09
N GLY A 126 5.15 -32.24 -31.69
CA GLY A 126 5.55 -32.06 -33.09
C GLY A 126 7.06 -32.02 -33.33
N MET A 127 7.88 -31.93 -32.28
CA MET A 127 9.33 -31.81 -32.38
C MET A 127 9.99 -33.19 -32.48
N LYS A 128 10.90 -33.36 -33.45
CA LYS A 128 11.68 -34.59 -33.63
C LYS A 128 12.83 -34.73 -32.63
N SER A 129 13.30 -33.61 -32.10
CA SER A 129 14.41 -33.51 -31.16
C SER A 129 13.97 -32.69 -29.95
N PRO A 130 14.50 -32.97 -28.75
CA PRO A 130 14.20 -32.17 -27.56
C PRO A 130 14.66 -30.73 -27.73
N PHE A 131 14.10 -29.83 -26.92
CA PHE A 131 14.67 -28.52 -26.71
C PHE A 131 16.11 -28.64 -26.19
N SER A 132 16.99 -27.80 -26.70
CA SER A 132 18.33 -27.61 -26.15
C SER A 132 18.26 -27.03 -24.73
N TYR A 133 19.32 -27.21 -23.95
CA TYR A 133 19.37 -26.66 -22.58
C TYR A 133 19.18 -25.14 -22.53
N SER A 134 19.70 -24.41 -23.53
CA SER A 134 19.53 -22.95 -23.62
C SER A 134 18.10 -22.54 -23.94
N GLU A 135 17.37 -23.34 -24.73
CA GLU A 135 15.94 -23.14 -25.01
C GLU A 135 15.09 -23.43 -23.77
N VAL A 136 15.36 -24.53 -23.07
CA VAL A 136 14.66 -24.87 -21.82
C VAL A 136 14.88 -23.77 -20.77
N LYS A 137 16.11 -23.27 -20.61
CA LYS A 137 16.41 -22.13 -19.73
C LYS A 137 15.63 -20.88 -20.11
N SER A 138 15.57 -20.55 -21.40
CA SER A 138 14.81 -19.38 -21.89
C SER A 138 13.32 -19.49 -21.56
N LEU A 139 12.71 -20.65 -21.84
CA LEU A 139 11.30 -20.90 -21.55
C LEU A 139 11.01 -20.87 -20.03
N LEU A 140 11.87 -21.49 -19.22
CA LEU A 140 11.70 -21.49 -17.76
C LEU A 140 11.88 -20.10 -17.14
N GLN A 141 12.83 -19.31 -17.62
CA GLN A 141 13.04 -17.95 -17.13
C GLN A 141 11.81 -17.09 -17.42
N GLN A 142 11.27 -17.17 -18.64
CA GLN A 142 10.03 -16.46 -19.01
C GLN A 142 8.81 -16.91 -18.19
N LEU A 143 8.67 -18.23 -17.95
CA LEU A 143 7.61 -18.79 -17.10
C LEU A 143 7.72 -18.29 -15.65
N LEU A 144 8.91 -18.34 -15.07
CA LEU A 144 9.15 -17.91 -13.70
C LEU A 144 8.96 -16.39 -13.52
N CYS A 145 9.36 -15.56 -14.50
CA CYS A 145 9.07 -14.12 -14.49
C CYS A 145 7.56 -13.86 -14.48
N GLY A 146 6.79 -14.56 -15.32
CA GLY A 146 5.33 -14.46 -15.34
C GLY A 146 4.67 -14.92 -14.03
N LEU A 147 5.18 -15.98 -13.40
CA LEU A 147 4.69 -16.46 -12.10
C LEU A 147 5.00 -15.49 -10.96
N GLU A 148 6.21 -14.95 -10.92
CA GLU A 148 6.63 -13.98 -9.93
C GLU A 148 5.71 -12.76 -9.95
N TYR A 149 5.42 -12.23 -11.14
CA TYR A 149 4.44 -11.17 -11.30
C TYR A 149 3.07 -11.56 -10.75
N CYS A 150 2.57 -12.77 -11.07
CA CYS A 150 1.29 -13.25 -10.54
C CYS A 150 1.30 -13.30 -9.00
N HIS A 151 2.36 -13.86 -8.41
CA HIS A 151 2.48 -14.07 -6.97
C HIS A 151 2.64 -12.74 -6.21
N ASN A 152 3.39 -11.78 -6.76
CA ASN A 152 3.51 -10.42 -6.22
C ASN A 152 2.19 -9.64 -6.28
N ASN A 153 1.30 -9.99 -7.21
CA ASN A 153 -0.07 -9.46 -7.31
C ASN A 153 -1.10 -10.34 -6.58
N PHE A 154 -0.66 -11.20 -5.66
CA PHE A 154 -1.51 -12.08 -4.85
C PHE A 154 -2.36 -13.09 -5.64
N VAL A 155 -1.96 -13.47 -6.86
CA VAL A 155 -2.65 -14.44 -7.72
C VAL A 155 -1.92 -15.79 -7.70
N VAL A 156 -2.63 -16.88 -7.44
CA VAL A 156 -2.16 -18.26 -7.67
C VAL A 156 -2.85 -18.82 -8.91
N HIS A 157 -2.09 -19.37 -9.86
CA HIS A 157 -2.63 -19.81 -11.16
C HIS A 157 -3.42 -21.12 -11.07
N ARG A 158 -2.91 -22.12 -10.34
CA ARG A 158 -3.59 -23.40 -10.05
C ARG A 158 -3.91 -24.31 -11.24
N ASP A 159 -3.32 -24.07 -12.41
CA ASP A 159 -3.45 -24.96 -13.58
C ASP A 159 -2.30 -24.78 -14.58
N LEU A 160 -1.07 -24.70 -14.07
CA LEU A 160 0.11 -24.63 -14.94
C LEU A 160 0.39 -26.00 -15.55
N LYS A 161 0.50 -26.03 -16.88
CA LYS A 161 0.77 -27.20 -17.71
C LYS A 161 1.20 -26.75 -19.10
N LEU A 162 1.88 -27.61 -19.87
CA LEU A 162 2.37 -27.26 -21.20
C LEU A 162 1.27 -26.70 -22.14
N PRO A 163 0.04 -27.25 -22.19
CA PRO A 163 -1.05 -26.67 -23.00
C PRO A 163 -1.47 -25.25 -22.64
N ASN A 164 -1.14 -24.78 -21.43
CA ASN A 164 -1.46 -23.42 -20.96
C ASN A 164 -0.27 -22.46 -21.14
N MET A 165 0.87 -22.94 -21.64
CA MET A 165 2.04 -22.14 -21.99
C MET A 165 2.00 -21.86 -23.49
N LEU A 166 1.61 -20.64 -23.88
CA LEU A 166 1.50 -20.26 -25.28
C LEU A 166 2.80 -19.60 -25.75
N LEU A 167 3.15 -19.74 -27.02
CA LEU A 167 4.29 -19.08 -27.65
C LEU A 167 3.85 -18.13 -28.75
N THR A 168 4.37 -16.90 -28.71
CA THR A 168 4.24 -15.95 -29.81
C THR A 168 5.23 -16.27 -30.93
N ARG A 169 5.00 -15.72 -32.13
CA ARG A 169 5.94 -15.80 -33.25
C ARG A 169 7.31 -15.29 -32.85
N SER A 170 7.37 -14.24 -32.05
CA SER A 170 8.59 -13.59 -31.59
C SER A 170 9.37 -14.42 -30.57
N GLY A 171 8.83 -15.54 -30.09
CA GLY A 171 9.46 -16.41 -29.10
C GLY A 171 9.09 -16.08 -27.65
N ASP A 172 8.09 -15.24 -27.43
CA ASP A 172 7.62 -14.90 -26.09
C ASP A 172 6.70 -16.00 -25.55
N LEU A 173 7.01 -16.51 -24.36
CA LEU A 173 6.14 -17.41 -23.61
C LEU A 173 5.07 -16.60 -22.88
N LYS A 174 3.81 -17.00 -23.03
CA LYS A 174 2.62 -16.39 -22.45
C LYS A 174 1.88 -17.41 -21.60
N ILE A 175 1.77 -17.15 -20.30
CA ILE A 175 0.92 -17.93 -19.39
C ILE A 175 -0.55 -17.63 -19.71
N ALA A 176 -1.34 -18.67 -19.90
CA ALA A 176 -2.75 -18.58 -20.26
C ALA A 176 -3.65 -19.47 -19.39
N ASP A 177 -4.96 -19.28 -19.54
CA ASP A 177 -6.05 -20.01 -18.85
C ASP A 177 -6.10 -19.80 -17.33
N PHE A 178 -6.55 -18.59 -16.94
CA PHE A 178 -6.72 -18.19 -15.54
C PHE A 178 -8.09 -18.60 -14.96
N GLY A 179 -8.82 -19.50 -15.62
CA GLY A 179 -10.15 -19.96 -15.20
C GLY A 179 -10.20 -20.59 -13.80
N LEU A 180 -9.07 -21.19 -13.35
CA LEU A 180 -8.90 -21.76 -12.01
C LEU A 180 -8.12 -20.85 -11.06
N ALA A 181 -7.60 -19.72 -11.54
CA ALA A 181 -6.79 -18.82 -10.74
C ALA A 181 -7.60 -18.17 -9.61
N ARG A 182 -6.92 -17.84 -8.51
CA ARG A 182 -7.53 -17.19 -7.34
C ARG A 182 -6.58 -16.22 -6.66
N LEU A 183 -7.17 -15.19 -6.06
CA LEU A 183 -6.51 -14.34 -5.10
C LEU A 183 -6.27 -15.10 -3.79
N TYR A 184 -5.06 -15.03 -3.25
CA TYR A 184 -4.72 -15.53 -1.92
C TYR A 184 -4.48 -14.37 -0.95
N HIS A 185 -4.71 -14.62 0.34
CA HIS A 185 -4.61 -13.60 1.40
C HIS A 185 -3.82 -14.16 2.57
N LYS A 186 -3.29 -13.29 3.43
CA LYS A 186 -2.78 -13.63 4.76
C LYS A 186 -3.71 -12.98 5.80
N PRO A 187 -4.39 -13.74 6.69
CA PRO A 187 -4.31 -15.20 6.88
C PRO A 187 -4.95 -16.00 5.74
N THR A 188 -4.45 -17.23 5.52
CA THR A 188 -4.92 -18.17 4.50
C THR A 188 -6.37 -18.55 4.75
N ARG A 189 -7.18 -18.59 3.69
CA ARG A 189 -8.57 -19.11 3.74
C ARG A 189 -8.60 -20.48 3.07
N PRO A 190 -9.44 -21.42 3.55
CA PRO A 190 -9.61 -22.72 2.91
C PRO A 190 -10.03 -22.57 1.44
N MET A 191 -9.37 -23.34 0.57
CA MET A 191 -9.64 -23.41 -0.86
C MET A 191 -9.89 -24.85 -1.29
N THR A 192 -10.67 -25.04 -2.36
CA THR A 192 -11.01 -26.37 -2.88
C THR A 192 -9.75 -27.11 -3.35
N PRO A 193 -9.49 -28.36 -2.92
CA PRO A 193 -8.26 -29.10 -3.23
C PRO A 193 -8.25 -29.74 -4.63
N GLN A 194 -9.42 -29.99 -5.24
CA GLN A 194 -9.54 -30.58 -6.58
C GLN A 194 -9.24 -29.55 -7.70
N VAL A 195 -8.01 -29.10 -7.75
CA VAL A 195 -7.48 -28.21 -8.80
C VAL A 195 -6.10 -28.67 -9.25
N VAL A 196 -5.58 -28.04 -10.30
CA VAL A 196 -4.39 -28.46 -11.04
C VAL A 196 -4.62 -29.80 -11.75
N THR A 197 -4.25 -29.85 -13.02
CA THR A 197 -4.22 -31.09 -13.81
C THR A 197 -3.34 -32.13 -13.10
N LEU A 198 -3.82 -33.38 -12.95
CA LEU A 198 -3.25 -34.39 -12.05
C LEU A 198 -1.73 -34.59 -12.21
N TRP A 199 -1.21 -34.57 -13.44
CA TRP A 199 0.21 -34.76 -13.74
C TRP A 199 1.14 -33.66 -13.18
N TYR A 200 0.58 -32.48 -12.95
CA TYR A 200 1.28 -31.29 -12.44
C TYR A 200 0.85 -30.93 -11.01
N ARG A 201 -0.01 -31.76 -10.39
CA ARG A 201 -0.59 -31.48 -9.07
C ARG A 201 0.41 -31.75 -7.95
N ALA A 202 0.55 -30.78 -7.05
CA ALA A 202 1.44 -30.87 -5.89
C ALA A 202 0.95 -31.93 -4.88
N PRO A 203 1.86 -32.60 -4.15
CA PRO A 203 1.51 -33.67 -3.22
C PRO A 203 0.59 -33.21 -2.10
N GLU A 204 0.70 -31.96 -1.63
CA GLU A 204 -0.21 -31.41 -0.62
C GLU A 204 -1.67 -31.36 -1.09
N LEU A 205 -1.92 -31.11 -2.38
CA LEU A 205 -3.27 -31.12 -2.94
C LEU A 205 -3.81 -32.54 -3.06
N ILE A 206 -2.96 -33.49 -3.51
CA ILE A 206 -3.28 -34.92 -3.57
C ILE A 206 -3.63 -35.47 -2.17
N LEU A 207 -2.96 -34.96 -1.13
CA LEU A 207 -3.15 -35.38 0.26
C LEU A 207 -4.26 -34.60 0.98
N GLY A 208 -5.00 -33.75 0.26
CA GLY A 208 -6.22 -33.09 0.77
C GLY A 208 -5.99 -31.80 1.55
N ALA A 209 -4.84 -31.13 1.40
CA ALA A 209 -4.62 -29.82 2.01
C ALA A 209 -5.63 -28.80 1.47
N THR A 210 -6.35 -28.13 2.36
CA THR A 210 -7.31 -27.07 2.03
C THR A 210 -6.70 -25.67 2.15
N GLU A 211 -5.62 -25.52 2.92
CA GLU A 211 -4.84 -24.29 3.00
C GLU A 211 -3.54 -24.47 2.23
N TYR A 212 -3.43 -23.81 1.09
CA TYR A 212 -2.24 -23.84 0.26
C TYR A 212 -1.87 -22.44 -0.24
N MET A 213 -0.63 -22.34 -0.70
CA MET A 213 0.08 -21.10 -1.02
C MET A 213 0.57 -21.13 -2.47
N PRO A 214 1.20 -20.05 -2.98
CA PRO A 214 1.76 -20.03 -4.33
C PRO A 214 2.73 -21.18 -4.67
N ALA A 215 3.27 -21.88 -3.66
CA ALA A 215 4.14 -23.04 -3.81
C ALA A 215 3.58 -24.18 -4.68
N ILE A 216 2.25 -24.32 -4.82
CA ILE A 216 1.67 -25.37 -5.70
C ILE A 216 1.99 -25.11 -7.18
N ASP A 217 2.09 -23.84 -7.58
CA ASP A 217 2.43 -23.46 -8.95
C ASP A 217 3.90 -23.82 -9.25
N LEU A 218 4.79 -23.67 -8.26
CA LEU A 218 6.22 -24.00 -8.41
C LEU A 218 6.47 -25.50 -8.50
N TRP A 219 5.61 -26.32 -7.87
CA TRP A 219 5.62 -27.76 -8.13
C TRP A 219 5.29 -28.06 -9.60
N SER A 220 4.24 -27.43 -10.13
CA SER A 220 3.88 -27.57 -11.55
C SER A 220 5.00 -27.12 -12.49
N VAL A 221 5.73 -26.04 -12.15
CA VAL A 221 6.94 -25.62 -12.88
C VAL A 221 8.02 -26.69 -12.86
N GLY A 222 8.23 -27.38 -11.72
CA GLY A 222 9.14 -28.52 -11.63
C GLY A 222 8.76 -29.66 -12.58
N CYS A 223 7.48 -30.01 -12.66
CA CYS A 223 6.98 -31.00 -13.63
C CYS A 223 7.19 -30.54 -15.09
N ILE A 224 6.89 -29.28 -15.41
CA ILE A 224 7.10 -28.69 -16.74
C ILE A 224 8.58 -28.73 -17.13
N MET A 225 9.48 -28.34 -16.22
CA MET A 225 10.92 -28.41 -16.42
C MET A 225 11.37 -29.85 -16.72
N GLY A 226 10.92 -30.82 -15.93
CA GLY A 226 11.24 -32.23 -16.14
C GLY A 226 10.77 -32.75 -17.50
N GLU A 227 9.57 -32.34 -17.94
CA GLU A 227 9.00 -32.72 -19.23
C GLU A 227 9.74 -32.08 -20.41
N LEU A 228 10.10 -30.80 -20.32
CA LEU A 228 10.91 -30.11 -21.34
C LEU A 228 12.32 -30.75 -21.49
N LEU A 229 12.93 -31.16 -20.37
CA LEU A 229 14.26 -31.78 -20.37
C LEU A 229 14.25 -33.23 -20.86
N THR A 230 13.17 -33.97 -20.61
CA THR A 230 13.09 -35.40 -20.95
C THR A 230 12.30 -35.67 -22.23
N HIS A 231 11.65 -34.65 -22.78
CA HIS A 231 10.79 -34.72 -23.98
C HIS A 231 9.67 -35.75 -23.85
N ARG A 232 9.21 -36.02 -22.63
CA ARG A 232 8.10 -36.94 -22.32
C ARG A 232 7.41 -36.52 -21.03
N PRO A 233 6.13 -36.85 -20.83
CA PRO A 233 5.42 -36.53 -19.60
C PRO A 233 6.18 -37.00 -18.36
N PHE A 234 6.39 -36.10 -17.40
CA PHE A 234 7.34 -36.34 -16.32
C PHE A 234 6.81 -37.31 -15.25
N MET A 235 5.55 -37.14 -14.81
CA MET A 235 4.86 -38.01 -13.86
C MET A 235 3.37 -38.15 -14.23
N PRO A 236 3.02 -38.95 -15.26
CA PRO A 236 1.66 -39.01 -15.81
C PRO A 236 0.77 -40.07 -15.12
N GLY A 237 0.32 -39.81 -13.89
CA GLY A 237 -0.61 -40.71 -13.18
C GLY A 237 -2.06 -40.61 -13.68
N HIS A 238 -2.82 -41.71 -13.58
CA HIS A 238 -4.24 -41.77 -13.94
C HIS A 238 -5.17 -41.72 -12.72
N SER A 239 -4.63 -41.84 -11.50
CA SER A 239 -5.35 -41.66 -10.24
C SER A 239 -4.48 -40.92 -9.22
N GLU A 240 -5.08 -40.34 -8.17
CA GLU A 240 -4.34 -39.66 -7.10
C GLU A 240 -3.33 -40.59 -6.41
N GLN A 241 -3.70 -41.86 -6.22
CA GLN A 241 -2.85 -42.90 -5.66
C GLN A 241 -1.67 -43.24 -6.59
N GLU A 242 -1.91 -43.34 -7.90
CA GLU A 242 -0.85 -43.59 -8.88
C GLU A 242 0.07 -42.39 -9.03
N GLN A 243 -0.48 -41.18 -9.08
CA GLN A 243 0.29 -39.94 -9.12
C GLN A 243 1.22 -39.84 -7.92
N LEU A 244 0.71 -40.10 -6.72
CA LEU A 244 1.53 -40.12 -5.49
C LEU A 244 2.63 -41.20 -5.55
N SER A 245 2.31 -42.37 -6.12
CA SER A 245 3.28 -43.46 -6.31
C SER A 245 4.42 -43.05 -7.25
N LEU A 246 4.11 -42.33 -8.34
CA LEU A 246 5.09 -41.78 -9.27
C LEU A 246 5.96 -40.71 -8.60
N VAL A 247 5.36 -39.83 -7.79
CA VAL A 247 6.11 -38.82 -7.01
C VAL A 247 7.09 -39.52 -6.05
N VAL A 248 6.65 -40.53 -5.30
CA VAL A 248 7.49 -41.31 -4.39
C VAL A 248 8.59 -42.07 -5.15
N ALA A 249 8.30 -42.60 -6.33
CA ALA A 249 9.32 -43.23 -7.18
C ALA A 249 10.38 -42.23 -7.67
N MET A 250 9.98 -40.97 -7.90
CA MET A 250 10.85 -39.93 -8.43
C MET A 250 11.75 -39.28 -7.36
N ILE A 251 11.19 -38.87 -6.22
CA ILE A 251 11.90 -38.08 -5.20
C ILE A 251 12.03 -38.77 -3.83
N GLY A 252 11.55 -40.01 -3.71
CA GLY A 252 11.53 -40.79 -2.48
C GLY A 252 10.29 -40.52 -1.62
N ALA A 253 10.01 -41.39 -0.65
CA ALA A 253 8.85 -41.30 0.23
C ALA A 253 9.00 -40.15 1.26
N PRO A 254 7.95 -39.33 1.48
CA PRO A 254 7.98 -38.32 2.51
C PRO A 254 7.97 -38.95 3.90
N ASN A 255 8.53 -38.23 4.87
CA ASN A 255 8.47 -38.58 6.28
C ASN A 255 8.53 -37.28 7.11
N GLU A 256 8.33 -37.36 8.41
CA GLU A 256 8.27 -36.19 9.30
C GLU A 256 9.56 -35.35 9.32
N ARG A 257 10.70 -35.91 8.89
CA ARG A 257 11.95 -35.13 8.74
C ARG A 257 11.94 -34.30 7.45
N ILE A 258 11.43 -34.86 6.36
CA ILE A 258 11.39 -34.23 5.03
C ILE A 258 10.23 -33.21 4.97
N TRP A 259 9.07 -33.58 5.51
CA TRP A 259 7.87 -32.76 5.54
C TRP A 259 7.20 -32.83 6.92
N PRO A 260 7.59 -31.96 7.85
CA PRO A 260 7.00 -31.91 9.19
C PRO A 260 5.51 -31.59 9.12
N GLY A 261 4.69 -32.48 9.70
CA GLY A 261 3.23 -32.40 9.68
C GLY A 261 2.57 -33.17 8.53
N PHE A 262 3.33 -33.88 7.69
CA PHE A 262 2.77 -34.66 6.57
C PHE A 262 1.69 -35.66 7.01
N ARG A 263 1.87 -36.35 8.14
CA ARG A 263 0.88 -37.33 8.64
C ARG A 263 -0.45 -36.70 9.07
N GLN A 264 -0.48 -35.38 9.27
CA GLN A 264 -1.67 -34.64 9.70
C GLN A 264 -2.56 -34.24 8.52
N LEU A 265 -2.11 -34.47 7.28
CA LEU A 265 -2.89 -34.15 6.09
C LEU A 265 -4.08 -35.11 5.95
N PRO A 266 -5.26 -34.61 5.55
CA PRO A 266 -6.52 -35.37 5.62
C PRO A 266 -6.49 -36.73 4.93
N LEU A 267 -5.82 -36.83 3.77
CA LEU A 267 -5.78 -38.07 2.98
C LEU A 267 -4.48 -38.86 3.17
N ALA A 268 -3.50 -38.35 3.93
CA ALA A 268 -2.23 -39.06 4.13
C ALA A 268 -2.39 -40.46 4.77
N PRO A 269 -3.26 -40.68 5.78
CA PRO A 269 -3.48 -42.01 6.34
C PRO A 269 -4.19 -42.99 5.40
N LEU A 270 -4.87 -42.49 4.37
CA LEU A 270 -5.68 -43.29 3.43
C LEU A 270 -4.90 -43.74 2.20
N MET A 271 -3.77 -43.08 1.91
CA MET A 271 -2.94 -43.35 0.74
C MET A 271 -1.88 -44.41 1.04
N ARG A 272 -1.69 -45.35 0.11
CA ARG A 272 -0.59 -46.32 0.19
C ARG A 272 0.71 -45.67 -0.28
N MET A 273 1.78 -45.75 0.51
CA MET A 273 3.08 -45.21 0.11
C MET A 273 4.08 -46.35 -0.12
N ALA A 274 4.79 -46.30 -1.25
CA ALA A 274 5.89 -47.22 -1.52
C ALA A 274 7.10 -46.92 -0.61
N GLU A 275 7.87 -47.94 -0.22
CA GLU A 275 9.03 -47.79 0.68
C GLU A 275 10.28 -47.20 0.00
N ASN A 276 10.16 -46.57 -1.17
CA ASN A 276 11.33 -46.02 -1.86
C ASN A 276 11.95 -44.88 -1.05
N LYS A 277 13.18 -45.08 -0.55
CA LYS A 277 13.90 -44.09 0.28
C LYS A 277 14.79 -43.15 -0.53
N TYR A 278 14.97 -43.40 -1.83
CA TYR A 278 15.97 -42.72 -2.65
C TYR A 278 15.35 -41.71 -3.61
N ASN A 279 16.03 -40.58 -3.75
CA ASN A 279 15.73 -39.58 -4.77
C ASN A 279 16.38 -39.99 -6.10
N ASN A 280 15.54 -40.17 -7.13
CA ASN A 280 15.92 -40.71 -8.43
C ASN A 280 15.96 -39.64 -9.54
N LEU A 281 15.86 -38.35 -9.22
CA LEU A 281 15.82 -37.28 -10.24
C LEU A 281 17.05 -37.29 -11.16
N LYS A 282 18.25 -37.53 -10.60
CA LYS A 282 19.50 -37.65 -11.38
C LYS A 282 19.48 -38.83 -12.36
N VAL A 283 18.72 -39.87 -12.04
CA VAL A 283 18.57 -41.06 -12.90
C VAL A 283 17.50 -40.84 -13.97
N ALA A 284 16.42 -40.15 -13.60
CA ALA A 284 15.29 -39.84 -14.47
C ALA A 284 15.63 -38.77 -15.53
N VAL A 285 16.40 -37.75 -15.13
CA VAL A 285 16.85 -36.66 -16.00
C VAL A 285 18.37 -36.80 -16.19
N ARG A 286 18.76 -37.51 -17.26
CA ARG A 286 20.17 -37.83 -17.55
C ARG A 286 20.86 -36.74 -18.34
N ASN A 287 22.19 -36.73 -18.29
CA ASN A 287 23.07 -35.84 -19.08
C ASN A 287 22.88 -34.34 -18.80
N VAL A 288 22.36 -34.00 -17.63
CA VAL A 288 22.18 -32.60 -17.20
C VAL A 288 23.22 -32.20 -16.15
N SER A 289 23.39 -30.90 -15.96
CA SER A 289 24.29 -30.34 -14.95
C SER A 289 23.81 -30.64 -13.51
N ALA A 290 24.72 -30.49 -12.56
CA ALA A 290 24.38 -30.55 -11.14
C ALA A 290 23.35 -29.47 -10.76
N ASN A 291 23.48 -28.25 -11.30
CA ASN A 291 22.54 -27.17 -11.00
C ASN A 291 21.14 -27.43 -11.58
N THR A 292 21.03 -28.14 -12.70
CA THR A 292 19.73 -28.59 -13.24
C THR A 292 19.01 -29.49 -12.23
N ILE A 293 19.73 -30.46 -11.67
CA ILE A 293 19.18 -31.39 -10.66
C ILE A 293 18.87 -30.65 -9.36
N LEU A 294 19.69 -29.68 -8.95
CA LEU A 294 19.45 -28.88 -7.74
C LEU A 294 18.19 -28.02 -7.87
N LEU A 295 17.99 -27.33 -9.01
CA LEU A 295 16.77 -26.54 -9.26
C LEU A 295 15.54 -27.45 -9.26
N LEU A 296 15.61 -28.57 -9.97
CA LEU A 296 14.50 -29.52 -10.04
C LEU A 296 14.12 -30.09 -8.66
N ASN A 297 15.12 -30.37 -7.80
CA ASN A 297 14.89 -30.75 -6.40
C ASN A 297 14.22 -29.62 -5.59
N ALA A 298 14.66 -28.39 -5.77
CA ALA A 298 14.14 -27.24 -5.04
C ALA A 298 12.67 -26.93 -5.42
N LEU A 299 12.32 -27.11 -6.70
CA LEU A 299 10.95 -26.99 -7.21
C LEU A 299 10.05 -28.16 -6.78
N LEU A 300 10.59 -29.38 -6.72
CA LEU A 300 9.87 -30.60 -6.31
C LEU A 300 10.05 -30.95 -4.82
N THR A 301 10.28 -29.94 -3.98
CA THR A 301 10.37 -30.14 -2.52
C THR A 301 8.99 -30.42 -1.92
N TYR A 302 8.88 -31.46 -1.09
CA TYR A 302 7.61 -31.87 -0.46
C TYR A 302 7.01 -30.78 0.42
N ASP A 303 7.77 -30.24 1.39
CA ASP A 303 7.26 -29.20 2.30
C ASP A 303 7.04 -27.89 1.55
N PRO A 304 5.78 -27.42 1.37
CA PRO A 304 5.49 -26.21 0.61
C PRO A 304 6.15 -24.96 1.20
N ARG A 305 6.50 -24.96 2.49
CA ARG A 305 7.18 -23.84 3.17
C ARG A 305 8.67 -23.76 2.84
N LYS A 306 9.27 -24.87 2.40
CA LYS A 306 10.68 -24.97 2.01
C LYS A 306 10.86 -25.00 0.49
N ARG A 307 9.78 -25.19 -0.27
CA ARG A 307 9.79 -25.17 -1.73
C ARG A 307 10.19 -23.78 -2.22
N LEU A 308 10.99 -23.76 -3.28
CA LEU A 308 11.51 -22.53 -3.86
C LEU A 308 10.36 -21.62 -4.30
N THR A 309 10.52 -20.30 -4.14
CA THR A 309 9.62 -19.29 -4.72
C THR A 309 10.01 -18.98 -6.16
N ALA A 310 9.15 -18.31 -6.93
CA ALA A 310 9.48 -17.91 -8.30
C ALA A 310 10.74 -17.01 -8.35
N GLN A 311 10.82 -16.01 -7.45
CA GLN A 311 11.99 -15.15 -7.29
C GLN A 311 13.27 -15.96 -7.02
N HIS A 312 13.28 -16.82 -6.00
CA HIS A 312 14.46 -17.62 -5.68
C HIS A 312 14.80 -18.66 -6.76
N ALA A 313 13.83 -19.06 -7.59
CA ALA A 313 14.06 -19.91 -8.75
C ALA A 313 14.79 -19.16 -9.86
N LEU A 314 14.42 -17.91 -10.14
CA LEU A 314 15.12 -17.04 -11.10
C LEU A 314 16.57 -16.79 -10.68
N ASP A 315 16.83 -16.68 -9.37
CA ASP A 315 18.17 -16.49 -8.80
C ASP A 315 19.02 -17.77 -8.77
N HIS A 316 18.47 -18.92 -9.20
CA HIS A 316 19.17 -20.20 -9.08
C HIS A 316 20.38 -20.29 -10.04
N PRO A 317 21.54 -20.85 -9.61
CA PRO A 317 22.74 -21.04 -10.45
C PRO A 317 22.53 -21.73 -11.81
N TYR A 318 21.40 -22.43 -11.98
CA TYR A 318 20.99 -23.06 -13.24
C TYR A 318 20.88 -22.05 -14.40
N PHE A 319 20.42 -20.83 -14.13
CA PHE A 319 20.27 -19.81 -15.18
C PHE A 319 21.60 -19.13 -15.56
N TYR A 320 22.61 -19.22 -14.69
CA TYR A 320 23.92 -18.57 -14.88
C TYR A 320 25.01 -19.51 -15.39
N GLU A 321 24.80 -20.82 -15.34
CA GLU A 321 25.76 -21.78 -15.89
C GLU A 321 25.67 -21.91 -17.42
N MET A 322 26.74 -22.36 -18.06
CA MET A 322 26.75 -22.63 -19.50
C MET A 322 26.04 -23.96 -19.84
N PRO A 323 25.33 -24.04 -20.98
CA PRO A 323 25.10 -22.94 -21.92
C PRO A 323 24.06 -21.95 -21.36
N ALA A 324 24.27 -20.66 -21.61
CA ALA A 324 23.37 -19.59 -21.15
C ALA A 324 21.97 -19.72 -21.77
N ALA A 325 20.96 -19.12 -21.14
CA ALA A 325 19.63 -19.00 -21.72
C ALA A 325 19.69 -18.30 -23.08
N MET A 326 18.97 -18.81 -24.09
CA MET A 326 18.81 -18.06 -25.34
C MET A 326 17.98 -16.82 -25.08
N THR A 327 18.40 -15.69 -25.66
CA THR A 327 17.51 -14.51 -25.74
C THR A 327 16.28 -14.86 -26.57
N VAL A 328 15.16 -14.19 -26.32
CA VAL A 328 13.90 -14.38 -27.07
C VAL A 328 14.12 -14.23 -28.58
N GLN A 329 14.95 -13.26 -29.00
CA GLN A 329 15.29 -13.06 -30.42
C GLN A 329 16.12 -14.22 -31.01
N GLN A 330 17.04 -14.79 -30.24
CA GLN A 330 17.81 -15.97 -30.67
C GLN A 330 16.91 -17.21 -30.74
N PHE A 331 16.03 -17.38 -29.76
CA PHE A 331 15.02 -18.46 -29.74
C PHE A 331 14.14 -18.38 -30.99
N HIS A 332 13.62 -17.19 -31.32
CA HIS A 332 12.87 -16.97 -32.56
C HIS A 332 13.65 -17.39 -33.82
N LYS A 333 14.89 -16.90 -33.97
CA LYS A 333 15.74 -17.22 -35.13
C LYS A 333 16.10 -18.71 -35.20
N HIS A 334 16.24 -19.38 -34.06
CA HIS A 334 16.62 -20.79 -34.01
C HIS A 334 15.42 -21.68 -34.35
N VAL A 335 14.25 -21.44 -33.76
CA VAL A 335 13.02 -22.19 -34.03
C VAL A 335 12.57 -22.02 -35.49
N THR A 336 12.80 -20.85 -36.09
CA THR A 336 12.47 -20.59 -37.51
C THR A 336 13.47 -21.20 -38.50
N ASN A 337 14.75 -21.35 -38.14
CA ASN A 337 15.82 -21.80 -39.06
C ASN A 337 16.39 -23.21 -38.78
N ALA A 338 16.01 -23.89 -37.69
CA ALA A 338 16.59 -25.18 -37.32
C ALA A 338 16.33 -26.28 -38.38
N PRO A 339 17.35 -27.03 -38.85
CA PRO A 339 17.16 -28.20 -39.72
C PRO A 339 16.63 -29.37 -38.88
N GLY A 340 15.33 -29.66 -38.96
CA GLY A 340 14.74 -30.81 -38.24
C GLY A 340 13.43 -30.51 -37.52
N THR A 341 13.04 -29.24 -37.39
CA THR A 341 11.67 -28.87 -37.01
C THR A 341 10.71 -29.46 -38.03
N SER A 342 9.73 -30.23 -37.55
CA SER A 342 8.69 -30.83 -38.38
C SER A 342 8.11 -29.80 -39.36
N SER A 343 7.79 -30.23 -40.58
CA SER A 343 7.00 -29.48 -41.55
C SER A 343 5.86 -28.68 -40.88
N TYR A 344 5.28 -29.24 -39.82
CA TYR A 344 4.23 -28.67 -38.99
C TYR A 344 4.66 -27.40 -38.21
N ALA A 345 5.81 -27.39 -37.52
CA ALA A 345 6.29 -26.24 -36.75
C ALA A 345 6.76 -25.08 -37.65
N ARG A 346 7.36 -25.39 -38.81
CA ARG A 346 7.65 -24.36 -39.83
C ARG A 346 6.37 -23.80 -40.43
N HIS A 347 5.37 -24.64 -40.74
CA HIS A 347 4.10 -24.20 -41.35
C HIS A 347 3.29 -23.28 -40.43
N LEU A 348 3.34 -23.50 -39.10
CA LEU A 348 2.65 -22.67 -38.11
C LEU A 348 3.31 -21.29 -37.90
N LEU A 349 4.64 -21.19 -38.02
CA LEU A 349 5.38 -19.94 -37.77
C LEU A 349 5.61 -19.07 -39.03
N THR A 350 5.52 -19.62 -40.25
CA THR A 350 5.82 -18.88 -41.50
C THR A 350 4.62 -18.40 -42.33
N LYS A 351 3.37 -18.76 -42.02
CA LYS A 351 2.22 -18.40 -42.86
C LYS A 351 1.53 -17.09 -42.44
N HIS A 352 2.02 -15.96 -42.99
CA HIS A 352 1.23 -14.81 -43.47
C HIS A 352 2.20 -13.74 -44.00
N ILE A 353 2.58 -13.88 -45.26
CA ILE A 353 3.15 -12.81 -46.09
C ILE A 353 2.02 -12.41 -47.03
N GLU A 354 1.49 -11.19 -46.89
CA GLU A 354 1.09 -10.31 -48.00
C GLU A 354 0.37 -9.02 -47.52
N THR A 355 0.91 -7.90 -48.03
CA THR A 355 0.34 -6.54 -48.23
C THR A 355 0.43 -5.45 -47.14
N ASN A 356 1.46 -4.62 -47.35
CA ASN A 356 1.48 -3.14 -47.49
C ASN A 356 1.25 -2.20 -46.30
N GLY A 357 2.27 -1.36 -46.06
CA GLY A 357 2.13 0.00 -45.53
C GLY A 357 3.27 0.42 -44.59
N SER A 358 4.37 0.92 -45.15
CA SER A 358 5.49 1.53 -44.41
C SER A 358 5.01 2.73 -43.55
N PRO A 359 5.59 2.95 -42.37
CA PRO A 359 5.90 4.29 -41.91
C PRO A 359 7.41 4.51 -42.01
N ALA A 360 7.76 5.69 -42.53
CA ALA A 360 9.10 6.18 -42.71
C ALA A 360 9.92 6.09 -41.41
N ALA A 361 11.17 5.69 -41.58
CA ALA A 361 12.21 5.85 -40.59
C ALA A 361 12.41 7.33 -40.28
N MET A 362 12.28 7.71 -39.01
CA MET A 362 13.16 8.72 -38.44
C MET A 362 14.26 7.97 -37.70
N THR A 363 15.30 7.67 -38.47
CA THR A 363 16.63 7.33 -37.99
C THR A 363 17.18 8.57 -37.30
N THR A 364 17.09 8.61 -35.97
CA THR A 364 17.94 9.47 -35.15
C THR A 364 18.58 8.58 -34.12
N THR A 365 19.79 8.16 -34.47
CA THR A 365 20.92 7.84 -33.59
C THR A 365 20.56 7.47 -32.15
N CYS A 366 20.59 6.19 -31.81
CA CYS A 366 20.71 5.77 -30.42
C CYS A 366 21.84 4.75 -30.25
N LEU A 367 23.07 5.23 -30.44
CA LEU A 367 24.26 4.61 -29.84
C LEU A 367 24.26 4.74 -28.29
N TYR A 368 23.17 5.25 -27.71
CA TYR A 368 22.94 5.35 -26.27
C TYR A 368 22.16 4.17 -25.67
N THR A 369 21.53 3.29 -26.45
CA THR A 369 20.63 2.24 -25.89
C THR A 369 21.29 0.92 -25.52
N GLU A 370 22.40 0.51 -26.18
CA GLU A 370 22.98 -0.82 -25.94
C GLU A 370 23.76 -0.94 -24.61
N GLN A 371 24.30 0.17 -24.07
CA GLN A 371 24.92 0.16 -22.73
C GLN A 371 23.91 0.24 -21.58
N HIS A 372 22.67 0.68 -21.84
CA HIS A 372 21.67 0.87 -20.78
C HIS A 372 20.73 -0.33 -20.57
N GLU A 373 20.62 -1.27 -21.52
CA GLU A 373 19.86 -2.52 -21.27
C GLU A 373 20.63 -3.53 -20.41
N ALA A 374 21.97 -3.49 -20.41
CA ALA A 374 22.83 -4.30 -19.54
C ALA A 374 22.80 -3.91 -18.06
N ASN A 375 22.15 -2.78 -17.72
CA ASN A 375 22.07 -2.22 -16.37
C ASN A 375 20.64 -2.26 -15.77
N ARG A 376 19.72 -3.02 -16.40
CA ARG A 376 18.34 -3.18 -15.88
C ARG A 376 18.23 -4.20 -14.75
N ASP A 377 19.11 -5.19 -14.72
CA ASP A 377 19.10 -6.28 -13.73
C ASP A 377 20.33 -6.20 -12.82
N ILE A 378 20.24 -6.76 -11.61
CA ILE A 378 21.37 -6.89 -10.69
C ILE A 378 22.02 -8.25 -10.94
N THR A 379 23.14 -8.26 -11.66
CA THR A 379 23.83 -9.50 -12.04
C THR A 379 24.73 -10.03 -10.92
N PRO A 380 25.02 -11.35 -10.87
CA PRO A 380 26.01 -11.91 -9.94
C PRO A 380 27.41 -11.29 -10.09
N ALA A 381 27.80 -10.90 -11.31
CA ALA A 381 29.06 -10.21 -11.55
C ALA A 381 29.07 -8.81 -10.92
N GLN A 382 27.98 -8.04 -11.03
CA GLN A 382 27.82 -6.77 -10.31
C GLN A 382 27.84 -6.98 -8.80
N LEU A 383 27.12 -7.97 -8.26
CA LEU A 383 27.14 -8.27 -6.82
C LEU A 383 28.52 -8.66 -6.32
N SER A 384 29.29 -9.45 -7.07
CA SER A 384 30.67 -9.77 -6.75
C SER A 384 31.53 -8.51 -6.75
N SER A 385 31.38 -7.65 -7.77
CA SER A 385 32.08 -6.36 -7.84
C SER A 385 31.71 -5.45 -6.66
N TYR A 386 30.43 -5.35 -6.30
CA TYR A 386 29.96 -4.55 -5.16
C TYR A 386 30.52 -5.08 -3.85
N LYS A 387 30.61 -6.42 -3.70
CA LYS A 387 31.21 -7.05 -2.53
C LYS A 387 32.71 -6.75 -2.45
N ASP A 388 33.44 -6.88 -3.55
CA ASP A 388 34.88 -6.63 -3.59
C ASP A 388 35.18 -5.15 -3.30
N GLU A 389 34.39 -4.23 -3.87
CA GLU A 389 34.46 -2.80 -3.57
C GLU A 389 34.13 -2.51 -2.09
N PHE A 390 33.06 -3.12 -1.56
CA PHE A 390 32.67 -2.99 -0.16
C PHE A 390 33.76 -3.49 0.79
N ASP A 391 34.30 -4.68 0.53
CA ASP A 391 35.34 -5.32 1.36
C ASP A 391 36.70 -4.61 1.24
N SER A 392 36.93 -3.84 0.18
CA SER A 392 38.15 -3.04 0.02
C SER A 392 38.21 -1.84 0.99
N ASP A 393 37.06 -1.30 1.39
CA ASP A 393 36.97 -0.17 2.32
C ASP A 393 36.92 -0.63 3.78
N ILE A 394 37.98 -0.34 4.53
CA ILE A 394 38.07 -0.67 5.95
C ILE A 394 36.96 -0.01 6.79
N LYS A 395 36.45 1.16 6.37
CA LYS A 395 35.34 1.86 7.01
C LYS A 395 34.06 1.02 6.94
N ASN A 396 33.77 0.41 5.78
CA ASN A 396 32.61 -0.45 5.59
C ASN A 396 32.67 -1.71 6.48
N LYS A 397 33.87 -2.30 6.63
CA LYS A 397 34.11 -3.41 7.55
C LYS A 397 33.88 -3.01 9.01
N LEU A 398 34.40 -1.87 9.44
CA LEU A 398 34.21 -1.34 10.80
C LEU A 398 32.72 -1.03 11.07
N ALA A 399 32.05 -0.37 10.13
CA ALA A 399 30.62 -0.08 10.21
C ALA A 399 29.80 -1.38 10.33
N THR A 400 30.14 -2.41 9.57
CA THR A 400 29.49 -3.74 9.66
C THR A 400 29.63 -4.35 11.05
N LEU A 401 30.84 -4.33 11.64
CA LEU A 401 31.09 -4.90 12.97
C LEU A 401 30.33 -4.18 14.09
N THR A 402 30.02 -2.89 13.90
CA THR A 402 29.36 -2.04 14.89
C THR A 402 27.84 -2.03 14.69
N ILE A 403 27.38 -1.62 13.51
CA ILE A 403 25.97 -1.39 13.20
C ILE A 403 25.17 -2.70 13.10
N SER A 404 25.79 -3.84 12.76
CA SER A 404 25.05 -5.13 12.70
C SER A 404 24.54 -5.62 14.07
N ARG A 405 24.97 -5.00 15.17
CA ARG A 405 24.65 -5.42 16.55
C ARG A 405 23.74 -4.45 17.30
N GLU A 406 23.49 -3.26 16.76
CA GLU A 406 22.72 -2.18 17.40
C GLU A 406 21.98 -1.34 16.33
N SER A 407 20.97 -0.56 16.74
CA SER A 407 20.37 0.46 15.86
C SER A 407 21.42 1.44 15.31
N TYR A 408 21.44 1.63 14.00
CA TYR A 408 22.34 2.60 13.35
C TYR A 408 22.16 4.02 13.89
N THR A 409 20.93 4.39 14.29
CA THR A 409 20.65 5.72 14.84
C THR A 409 21.39 6.00 16.15
N ASN A 410 21.58 4.97 16.99
CA ASN A 410 22.36 5.10 18.22
C ASN A 410 23.86 5.04 17.93
N ALA A 411 24.29 4.11 17.07
CA ALA A 411 25.71 3.89 16.77
C ALA A 411 26.36 5.08 16.03
N LEU A 412 25.57 5.83 15.26
CA LEU A 412 26.01 6.97 14.46
C LEU A 412 25.63 8.32 15.06
N GLU A 413 25.19 8.33 16.32
CA GLU A 413 24.78 9.55 16.98
C GLU A 413 26.00 10.45 17.24
N ASN A 414 26.00 11.65 16.66
CA ASN A 414 27.10 12.60 16.77
C ASN A 414 27.10 13.25 18.16
N ARG A 415 28.03 12.81 19.01
CA ARG A 415 28.16 13.33 20.39
C ARG A 415 28.48 14.82 20.48
N TYR A 416 29.07 15.42 19.43
CA TYR A 416 29.49 16.83 19.47
C TYR A 416 28.30 17.80 19.37
N VAL A 417 27.22 17.40 18.69
CA VAL A 417 25.96 18.16 18.62
C VAL A 417 25.43 18.50 20.03
N TYR A 418 25.53 17.56 20.97
CA TYR A 418 25.11 17.80 22.36
C TYR A 418 25.99 18.80 23.12
N LEU A 419 27.28 18.84 22.79
CA LEU A 419 28.24 19.75 23.42
C LEU A 419 28.06 21.16 22.90
N GLU A 420 27.74 21.30 21.61
CA GLU A 420 27.48 22.58 20.94
C GLU A 420 26.11 23.15 21.29
N HIS A 421 25.13 22.29 21.58
CA HIS A 421 23.75 22.68 21.85
C HIS A 421 23.24 22.16 23.20
N PRO A 422 23.78 22.64 24.34
CA PRO A 422 23.30 22.23 25.65
C PRO A 422 21.84 22.68 25.88
N PRO A 423 21.06 21.95 26.70
CA PRO A 423 19.64 22.23 26.96
C PRO A 423 19.44 23.41 27.94
N VAL A 424 20.10 24.53 27.65
CA VAL A 424 20.06 25.80 28.39
C VAL A 424 19.68 26.91 27.41
N PHE A 425 18.74 27.77 27.81
CA PHE A 425 18.10 28.74 26.91
C PHE A 425 18.15 30.14 27.52
N SER A 426 18.35 31.17 26.70
CA SER A 426 18.42 32.56 27.17
C SER A 426 17.04 33.10 27.55
N HIS A 427 15.99 32.61 26.89
CA HIS A 427 14.60 32.89 27.21
C HIS A 427 13.82 31.58 27.34
N LYS A 428 13.04 31.44 28.42
CA LYS A 428 12.08 30.35 28.60
C LYS A 428 10.87 30.82 29.39
N LEU A 429 9.77 30.08 29.32
CA LEU A 429 8.60 30.34 30.15
C LEU A 429 8.95 30.28 31.64
N ALA A 430 8.25 31.09 32.44
CA ALA A 430 8.48 31.18 33.87
C ALA A 430 8.04 29.92 34.64
N ILE A 431 7.09 29.16 34.08
CA ILE A 431 6.48 27.99 34.72
C ILE A 431 6.84 26.74 33.90
N ASP A 432 7.55 25.81 34.54
CA ASP A 432 7.77 24.47 34.01
C ASP A 432 6.62 23.56 34.44
N ALA A 433 5.63 23.41 33.56
CA ALA A 433 4.44 22.60 33.84
C ALA A 433 4.77 21.09 33.89
N PRO A 434 3.98 20.29 34.65
CA PRO A 434 4.17 18.84 34.70
C PRO A 434 4.04 18.19 33.32
N ILE A 435 5.03 17.40 32.90
CA ILE A 435 5.02 16.74 31.59
C ILE A 435 3.85 15.76 31.45
N THR A 436 3.24 15.80 30.28
CA THR A 436 2.08 14.98 29.91
C THR A 436 2.50 13.74 29.11
N ASN A 437 1.61 12.74 29.00
CA ASN A 437 1.89 11.50 28.26
C ASN A 437 0.66 10.99 27.50
N GLN A 438 0.72 11.04 26.17
CA GLN A 438 -0.34 10.55 25.27
C GLN A 438 -0.35 9.01 25.13
N LYS A 439 0.73 8.34 25.52
CA LYS A 439 0.94 6.89 25.38
C LYS A 439 0.71 6.42 23.93
N SER A 440 0.03 5.30 23.73
CA SER A 440 -0.20 4.69 22.41
C SER A 440 -1.45 5.26 21.74
N SER A 441 -1.48 6.57 21.57
CA SER A 441 -2.53 7.30 20.84
C SER A 441 -1.93 8.46 20.05
N GLY A 442 -2.54 8.82 18.92
CA GLY A 442 -2.13 9.93 18.04
C GLY A 442 -2.66 11.30 18.48
N ARG A 443 -2.79 11.55 19.79
CA ARG A 443 -3.45 12.74 20.35
C ARG A 443 -2.52 13.95 20.54
N CYS A 444 -1.32 13.94 19.97
CA CYS A 444 -0.29 14.96 20.23
C CYS A 444 -0.78 16.40 20.03
N TRP A 445 -1.60 16.64 19.00
CA TRP A 445 -2.20 17.93 18.72
C TRP A 445 -3.13 18.44 19.84
N LEU A 446 -3.94 17.56 20.45
CA LEU A 446 -4.76 17.87 21.63
C LEU A 446 -3.89 18.14 22.86
N PHE A 447 -2.87 17.31 23.08
CA PHE A 447 -1.93 17.48 24.19
C PHE A 447 -1.19 18.81 24.09
N ALA A 448 -0.62 19.12 22.92
CA ALA A 448 0.08 20.38 22.69
C ALA A 448 -0.84 21.59 22.85
N GLY A 449 -2.08 21.53 22.33
CA GLY A 449 -3.05 22.61 22.49
C GLY A 449 -3.42 22.84 23.96
N LEU A 450 -3.70 21.78 24.70
CA LEU A 450 -4.02 21.88 26.13
C LEU A 450 -2.80 22.25 26.99
N ASN A 451 -1.59 21.87 26.60
CA ASN A 451 -0.35 22.30 27.25
C ASN A 451 -0.10 23.80 27.05
N MET A 452 -0.51 24.36 25.91
CA MET A 452 -0.48 25.80 25.69
C MET A 452 -1.48 26.52 26.60
N LEU A 453 -2.74 26.05 26.67
CA LEU A 453 -3.80 26.69 27.46
C LEU A 453 -3.56 26.63 28.97
N ARG A 454 -3.05 25.51 29.49
CA ARG A 454 -2.82 25.35 30.94
C ARG A 454 -1.77 26.33 31.48
N GLN A 455 -0.81 26.78 30.65
CA GLN A 455 0.23 27.72 31.09
C GLN A 455 -0.38 29.04 31.58
N SER A 456 -1.34 29.58 30.83
CA SER A 456 -2.09 30.78 31.20
C SER A 456 -2.85 30.59 32.52
N MET A 457 -3.53 29.44 32.68
CA MET A 457 -4.27 29.12 33.91
C MET A 457 -3.37 28.92 35.12
N MET A 458 -2.25 28.22 34.96
CA MET A 458 -1.30 27.98 36.05
C MET A 458 -0.70 29.29 36.55
N LYS A 459 -0.45 30.24 35.65
CA LYS A 459 -0.01 31.59 36.03
C LYS A 459 -1.11 32.36 36.75
N GLU A 460 -2.31 32.39 36.19
CA GLU A 460 -3.45 33.15 36.74
C GLU A 460 -3.87 32.68 38.14
N TYR A 461 -3.96 31.37 38.33
CA TYR A 461 -4.40 30.76 39.59
C TYR A 461 -3.24 30.36 40.51
N ASN A 462 -2.00 30.77 40.20
CA ASN A 462 -0.80 30.47 40.97
C ASN A 462 -0.68 28.97 41.31
N LEU A 463 -0.72 28.09 40.28
CA LEU A 463 -0.73 26.63 40.43
C LEU A 463 0.65 26.02 40.17
N ASP A 464 1.00 24.99 40.94
CA ASP A 464 2.20 24.17 40.71
C ASP A 464 1.99 23.12 39.61
N ALA A 465 0.76 22.62 39.48
CA ALA A 465 0.42 21.58 38.54
C ALA A 465 -1.01 21.77 38.04
N LEU A 466 -1.20 21.64 36.73
CA LEU A 466 -2.51 21.55 36.09
C LEU A 466 -2.38 20.65 34.87
N GLU A 467 -3.37 19.80 34.66
CA GLU A 467 -3.64 19.20 33.36
C GLU A 467 -5.10 19.43 33.00
N LEU A 468 -5.35 19.81 31.75
CA LEU A 468 -6.69 19.79 31.17
C LEU A 468 -6.95 18.42 30.54
N SER A 469 -8.20 18.00 30.51
CA SER A 469 -8.60 16.68 30.05
C SER A 469 -8.45 16.55 28.54
N GLN A 470 -7.36 15.93 28.11
CA GLN A 470 -7.19 15.43 26.76
C GLN A 470 -8.25 14.38 26.36
N PRO A 471 -8.67 13.44 27.23
CA PRO A 471 -9.69 12.45 26.85
C PRO A 471 -11.07 13.08 26.62
N TYR A 472 -11.39 14.21 27.27
CA TYR A 472 -12.64 14.95 27.07
C TYR A 472 -12.77 15.44 25.62
N LEU A 473 -11.75 16.15 25.12
CA LEU A 473 -11.74 16.61 23.72
C LEU A 473 -11.64 15.45 22.74
N PHE A 474 -10.90 14.39 23.10
CA PHE A 474 -10.78 13.19 22.27
C PHE A 474 -12.12 12.48 22.04
N PHE A 475 -13.00 12.43 23.06
CA PHE A 475 -14.35 11.89 22.91
C PHE A 475 -15.13 12.65 21.83
N TYR A 476 -15.18 13.98 21.95
CA TYR A 476 -15.94 14.81 21.02
C TYR A 476 -15.33 14.84 19.62
N ASP A 477 -14.00 14.86 19.52
CA ASP A 477 -13.30 14.78 18.24
C ASP A 477 -13.68 13.53 17.46
N LYS A 478 -13.66 12.35 18.10
CA LYS A 478 -14.03 11.08 17.46
C LYS A 478 -15.49 11.06 17.00
N LEU A 479 -16.40 11.58 17.84
CA LEU A 479 -17.81 11.66 17.51
C LEU A 479 -18.07 12.62 16.34
N GLU A 480 -17.41 13.78 16.34
CA GLU A 480 -17.52 14.79 15.29
C GLU A 480 -16.88 14.33 13.99
N LYS A 481 -15.68 13.74 14.03
CA LYS A 481 -15.06 13.11 12.85
C LYS A 481 -15.94 12.03 12.23
N SER A 482 -16.62 11.24 13.06
CA SER A 482 -17.60 10.26 12.56
C SER A 482 -18.74 10.95 11.80
N ASN A 483 -19.26 12.05 12.33
CA ASN A 483 -20.29 12.87 11.68
C ASN A 483 -19.79 13.56 10.40
N TRP A 484 -18.58 14.10 10.42
CA TRP A 484 -17.87 14.73 9.31
C TRP A 484 -17.63 13.74 8.17
N PHE A 485 -17.11 12.55 8.48
CA PHE A 485 -16.94 11.47 7.53
C PHE A 485 -18.26 11.14 6.83
N LEU A 486 -19.36 10.99 7.58
CA LEU A 486 -20.66 10.69 6.98
C LEU A 486 -21.16 11.83 6.08
N GLU A 487 -20.95 13.10 6.43
CA GLU A 487 -21.25 14.22 5.49
C GLU A 487 -20.36 14.17 4.25
N ASN A 488 -19.06 13.86 4.39
CA ASN A 488 -18.17 13.74 3.23
C ASN A 488 -18.61 12.62 2.29
N ILE A 489 -19.07 11.47 2.81
CA ILE A 489 -19.66 10.40 1.99
C ILE A 489 -20.91 10.92 1.26
N LEU A 490 -21.78 11.69 1.93
CA LEU A 490 -22.96 12.29 1.29
C LEU A 490 -22.59 13.29 0.18
N VAL A 491 -21.50 14.06 0.35
CA VAL A 491 -20.99 14.98 -0.67
C VAL A 491 -20.37 14.23 -1.85
N THR A 492 -19.78 13.06 -1.61
CA THR A 492 -19.11 12.25 -2.64
C THR A 492 -19.95 11.07 -3.14
N LEU A 493 -21.28 11.15 -3.06
CA LEU A 493 -22.15 10.03 -3.46
C LEU A 493 -21.98 9.65 -4.94
N ASP A 494 -21.74 10.65 -5.79
CA ASP A 494 -21.58 10.47 -7.25
C ASP A 494 -20.14 10.15 -7.67
N GLU A 495 -19.17 10.22 -6.75
CA GLU A 495 -17.79 9.81 -7.00
C GLU A 495 -17.68 8.28 -7.07
N ASP A 496 -16.75 7.76 -7.88
CA ASP A 496 -16.51 6.31 -7.98
C ASP A 496 -16.01 5.74 -6.64
N LEU A 497 -16.53 4.58 -6.24
CA LEU A 497 -16.13 3.90 -5.01
C LEU A 497 -14.65 3.54 -5.04
N ASP A 498 -14.15 3.09 -6.19
CA ASP A 498 -12.73 2.74 -6.38
C ASP A 498 -11.88 3.98 -6.72
N GLY A 499 -12.51 5.15 -6.81
CA GLY A 499 -11.85 6.44 -7.02
C GLY A 499 -10.98 6.84 -5.84
N ARG A 500 -9.89 7.58 -6.13
CA ARG A 500 -8.89 8.00 -5.14
C ARG A 500 -9.49 8.77 -3.96
N VAL A 501 -10.50 9.60 -4.19
CA VAL A 501 -11.17 10.40 -3.15
C VAL A 501 -11.92 9.51 -2.16
N VAL A 502 -12.81 8.63 -2.65
CA VAL A 502 -13.61 7.77 -1.77
C VAL A 502 -12.72 6.78 -1.03
N GLN A 503 -11.73 6.17 -1.71
CA GLN A 503 -10.77 5.28 -1.05
C GLN A 503 -9.92 6.02 0.00
N TYR A 504 -9.56 7.28 -0.23
CA TYR A 504 -8.87 8.08 0.77
C TYR A 504 -9.73 8.31 2.02
N LEU A 505 -10.99 8.71 1.85
CA LEU A 505 -11.94 8.88 2.97
C LEU A 505 -12.15 7.57 3.75
N LEU A 506 -12.19 6.43 3.06
CA LEU A 506 -12.37 5.11 3.66
C LEU A 506 -11.11 4.58 4.35
N LYS A 507 -9.91 5.10 4.02
CA LYS A 507 -8.63 4.60 4.54
C LYS A 507 -8.54 4.78 6.05
N ASP A 508 -8.81 5.98 6.55
CA ASP A 508 -8.73 6.32 7.96
C ASP A 508 -9.79 7.38 8.34
N PRO A 509 -11.06 6.99 8.49
CA PRO A 509 -12.18 7.93 8.64
C PRO A 509 -12.20 8.63 10.00
N ILE A 510 -11.50 8.09 11.00
CA ILE A 510 -11.50 8.58 12.38
C ILE A 510 -10.11 8.53 13.01
N GLY A 511 -9.04 8.77 12.24
CA GLY A 511 -7.69 8.82 12.80
C GLY A 511 -7.59 9.74 14.02
N ASP A 512 -6.73 9.40 14.99
CA ASP A 512 -6.51 10.21 16.21
C ASP A 512 -6.04 11.63 15.90
N GLY A 513 -5.31 11.78 14.79
CA GLY A 513 -4.65 12.98 14.35
C GLY A 513 -5.56 14.16 14.00
N GLY A 514 -5.06 15.38 14.13
CA GLY A 514 -5.84 16.59 13.86
C GLY A 514 -4.98 17.79 13.53
N GLN A 515 -5.62 18.95 13.49
CA GLN A 515 -5.03 20.24 13.16
C GLN A 515 -5.48 21.31 14.15
N TRP A 516 -4.83 22.47 14.13
CA TRP A 516 -5.14 23.55 15.08
C TRP A 516 -6.60 24.02 14.99
N ASP A 517 -7.13 24.31 13.79
CA ASP A 517 -8.52 24.79 13.68
C ASP A 517 -9.55 23.73 14.10
N MET A 518 -9.20 22.44 13.94
CA MET A 518 -10.00 21.33 14.47
C MET A 518 -10.04 21.34 16.01
N PHE A 519 -8.97 21.80 16.67
CA PHE A 519 -8.88 21.93 18.12
C PHE A 519 -9.70 23.14 18.59
N VAL A 520 -9.58 24.28 17.90
CA VAL A 520 -10.41 25.47 18.14
C VAL A 520 -11.89 25.12 18.02
N ALA A 521 -12.30 24.43 16.94
CA ALA A 521 -13.69 24.04 16.73
C ALA A 521 -14.27 23.18 17.85
N LEU A 522 -13.46 22.30 18.45
CA LEU A 522 -13.89 21.48 19.59
C LEU A 522 -14.04 22.32 20.86
N ILE A 523 -13.09 23.20 21.16
CA ILE A 523 -13.14 24.02 22.37
C ILE A 523 -14.25 25.06 22.30
N GLU A 524 -14.46 25.70 21.15
CA GLU A 524 -15.55 26.67 21.00
C GLU A 524 -16.92 25.99 21.16
N LYS A 525 -17.05 24.74 20.71
CA LYS A 525 -18.31 23.98 20.80
C LYS A 525 -18.53 23.30 22.13
N TYR A 526 -17.50 22.72 22.74
CA TYR A 526 -17.62 21.86 23.92
C TYR A 526 -16.93 22.42 25.16
N GLY A 527 -16.03 23.39 25.03
CA GLY A 527 -15.20 23.89 26.12
C GLY A 527 -14.10 22.92 26.50
N VAL A 528 -13.59 23.07 27.72
CA VAL A 528 -12.57 22.18 28.30
C VAL A 528 -12.89 21.89 29.76
N VAL A 529 -12.27 20.86 30.31
CA VAL A 529 -12.40 20.49 31.72
C VAL A 529 -11.03 20.14 32.32
N PRO A 530 -10.82 20.29 33.64
CA PRO A 530 -9.67 19.72 34.33
C PRO A 530 -9.60 18.20 34.14
N LYS A 531 -8.39 17.64 34.09
CA LYS A 531 -8.18 16.20 33.86
C LYS A 531 -8.84 15.33 34.94
N GLU A 532 -8.95 15.82 36.17
CA GLU A 532 -9.61 15.13 37.28
C GLU A 532 -11.11 14.95 37.05
N ALA A 533 -11.75 15.86 36.29
CA ALA A 533 -13.18 15.80 36.00
C ALA A 533 -13.51 14.74 34.93
N TYR A 534 -12.55 14.40 34.07
CA TYR A 534 -12.69 13.35 33.06
C TYR A 534 -11.32 12.73 32.78
N PRO A 535 -10.94 11.65 33.50
CA PRO A 535 -9.60 11.09 33.45
C PRO A 535 -9.38 10.16 32.24
N GLU A 536 -8.13 9.70 32.08
CA GLU A 536 -7.77 8.71 31.06
C GLU A 536 -8.44 7.35 31.32
N THR A 537 -8.83 6.67 30.24
CA THR A 537 -9.23 5.26 30.26
C THR A 537 -8.18 4.41 29.53
N PHE A 538 -8.39 3.10 29.48
CA PHE A 538 -7.56 2.21 28.66
C PHE A 538 -7.54 2.66 27.18
N HIS A 539 -8.70 2.97 26.61
CA HIS A 539 -8.83 3.29 25.18
C HIS A 539 -8.38 4.69 24.81
N THR A 540 -8.32 5.64 25.76
CA THR A 540 -7.69 6.93 25.49
C THR A 540 -6.18 6.80 25.44
N SER A 541 -5.61 5.92 26.26
CA SER A 541 -4.18 5.61 26.29
C SER A 541 -3.72 4.57 25.25
N SER A 542 -4.66 3.87 24.60
CA SER A 542 -4.43 2.81 23.59
C SER A 542 -5.66 2.70 22.66
N SER A 543 -5.73 3.59 21.66
CA SER A 543 -6.93 3.86 20.85
C SER A 543 -7.23 2.80 19.78
N GLY A 544 -6.22 2.06 19.31
CA GLY A 544 -6.33 1.23 18.09
C GLY A 544 -7.48 0.22 18.07
N GLN A 545 -7.86 -0.36 19.22
CA GLN A 545 -8.99 -1.30 19.28
C GLN A 545 -10.35 -0.62 19.10
N MET A 546 -10.55 0.52 19.77
CA MET A 546 -11.78 1.32 19.66
C MET A 546 -11.90 1.91 18.25
N ASP A 547 -10.79 2.42 17.72
CA ASP A 547 -10.73 2.99 16.38
C ASP A 547 -11.04 1.95 15.30
N GLY A 548 -10.53 0.73 15.44
CA GLY A 548 -10.86 -0.37 14.54
C GLY A 548 -12.36 -0.68 14.51
N LEU A 549 -13.03 -0.66 15.67
CA LEU A 549 -14.47 -0.92 15.79
C LEU A 549 -15.30 0.18 15.14
N VAL A 550 -15.03 1.45 15.48
CA VAL A 550 -15.77 2.59 14.92
C VAL A 550 -15.52 2.71 13.42
N THR A 551 -14.28 2.53 12.95
CA THR A 551 -13.93 2.52 11.52
C THR A 551 -14.72 1.45 10.75
N SER A 552 -14.87 0.26 11.32
CA SER A 552 -15.67 -0.81 10.72
C SER A 552 -17.13 -0.39 10.52
N ARG A 553 -17.75 0.21 11.55
CA ARG A 553 -19.13 0.72 11.46
C ARG A 553 -19.27 1.86 10.44
N LEU A 554 -18.34 2.80 10.42
CA LEU A 554 -18.36 3.92 9.48
C LEU A 554 -18.25 3.46 8.02
N ARG A 555 -17.39 2.49 7.72
CA ARG A 555 -17.29 1.89 6.36
C ARG A 555 -18.59 1.20 5.96
N GLU A 556 -19.25 0.51 6.89
CA GLU A 556 -20.56 -0.08 6.63
C GLU A 556 -21.64 0.98 6.38
N TYR A 557 -21.64 2.07 7.14
CA TYR A 557 -22.55 3.19 6.92
C TYR A 557 -22.31 3.88 5.58
N ALA A 558 -21.06 4.08 5.18
CA ALA A 558 -20.71 4.60 3.86
C ALA A 558 -21.30 3.72 2.74
N LYS A 559 -21.17 2.38 2.87
CA LYS A 559 -21.81 1.42 1.96
C LYS A 559 -23.33 1.59 1.93
N ILE A 560 -23.98 1.70 3.10
CA ILE A 560 -25.43 1.86 3.20
C ILE A 560 -25.88 3.15 2.50
N LEU A 561 -25.27 4.29 2.83
CA LEU A 561 -25.64 5.60 2.26
C LEU A 561 -25.48 5.60 0.73
N ARG A 562 -24.38 5.07 0.21
CA ARG A 562 -24.12 4.99 -1.24
C ARG A 562 -25.08 4.04 -1.96
N ASN A 563 -25.38 2.88 -1.38
CA ASN A 563 -26.34 1.94 -1.97
C ASN A 563 -27.77 2.49 -2.00
N GLU A 564 -28.17 3.21 -0.95
CA GLU A 564 -29.49 3.85 -0.87
C GLU A 564 -29.60 5.02 -1.86
N HIS A 565 -28.54 5.81 -2.05
CA HIS A 565 -28.46 6.82 -3.12
C HIS A 565 -28.61 6.19 -4.51
N ALA A 566 -27.93 5.07 -4.76
CA ALA A 566 -28.05 4.32 -6.02
C ALA A 566 -29.47 3.75 -6.26
N ARG A 567 -30.29 3.62 -5.21
CA ARG A 567 -31.72 3.25 -5.28
C ARG A 567 -32.64 4.45 -5.48
N GLY A 568 -32.10 5.66 -5.65
CA GLY A 568 -32.83 6.88 -5.94
C GLY A 568 -33.23 7.71 -4.72
N LYS A 569 -32.72 7.39 -3.52
CA LYS A 569 -33.00 8.21 -2.33
C LYS A 569 -32.21 9.51 -2.35
N GLY A 570 -32.90 10.62 -2.08
CA GLY A 570 -32.27 11.94 -2.03
C GLY A 570 -31.42 12.17 -0.77
N VAL A 571 -30.46 13.09 -0.86
CA VAL A 571 -29.52 13.42 0.24
C VAL A 571 -30.22 13.74 1.56
N SER A 572 -31.38 14.43 1.52
CA SER A 572 -32.13 14.76 2.75
C SER A 572 -32.67 13.52 3.47
N GLU A 573 -33.08 12.49 2.73
CA GLU A 573 -33.55 11.22 3.31
C GLU A 573 -32.36 10.44 3.88
N LEU A 574 -31.26 10.37 3.14
CA LEU A 574 -30.03 9.71 3.59
C LEU A 574 -29.46 10.36 4.85
N ARG A 575 -29.49 11.69 4.95
CA ARG A 575 -29.06 12.42 6.14
C ARG A 575 -29.91 12.07 7.37
N ALA A 576 -31.19 11.72 7.22
CA ALA A 576 -32.03 11.29 8.33
C ALA A 576 -31.56 9.96 8.97
N HIS A 577 -30.88 9.09 8.22
CA HIS A 577 -30.31 7.85 8.75
C HIS A 577 -29.13 8.09 9.69
N LYS A 578 -28.44 9.23 9.56
CA LYS A 578 -27.23 9.52 10.36
C LYS A 578 -27.48 9.53 11.86
N ARG A 579 -28.68 9.91 12.31
CA ARG A 579 -29.01 9.94 13.75
C ARG A 579 -28.75 8.58 14.40
N HIS A 580 -29.27 7.50 13.83
CA HIS A 580 -29.06 6.14 14.35
C HIS A 580 -27.59 5.71 14.24
N MET A 581 -26.93 6.05 13.12
CA MET A 581 -25.51 5.74 12.91
C MET A 581 -24.63 6.39 13.99
N LEU A 582 -24.87 7.67 14.30
CA LEU A 582 -24.13 8.41 15.31
C LEU A 582 -24.49 8.00 16.73
N GLU A 583 -25.73 7.58 16.98
CA GLU A 583 -26.12 7.00 18.28
C GLU A 583 -25.33 5.73 18.59
N GLU A 584 -25.11 4.88 17.58
CA GLU A 584 -24.30 3.68 17.72
C GLU A 584 -22.82 3.99 17.92
N VAL A 585 -22.26 4.95 17.17
CA VAL A 585 -20.89 5.44 17.40
C VAL A 585 -20.75 5.99 18.81
N HIS A 586 -21.67 6.86 19.24
CA HIS A 586 -21.68 7.43 20.59
C HIS A 586 -21.74 6.35 21.67
N ARG A 587 -22.54 5.29 21.48
CA ARG A 587 -22.58 4.15 22.41
C ARG A 587 -21.23 3.45 22.52
N ILE A 588 -20.54 3.20 21.41
CA ILE A 588 -19.19 2.61 21.43
C ILE A 588 -18.24 3.53 22.21
N MET A 589 -18.22 4.83 21.89
CA MET A 589 -17.36 5.82 22.55
C MET A 589 -17.66 5.92 24.05
N ALA A 590 -18.93 5.96 24.45
CA ALA A 590 -19.33 6.05 25.86
C ALA A 590 -18.96 4.80 26.66
N ILE A 591 -19.05 3.60 26.07
CA ILE A 591 -18.60 2.35 26.70
C ILE A 591 -17.07 2.36 26.88
N SER A 592 -16.33 2.85 25.88
CA SER A 592 -14.86 2.83 25.90
C SER A 592 -14.22 3.93 26.73
N LEU A 593 -14.84 5.12 26.78
CA LEU A 593 -14.25 6.34 27.36
C LEU A 593 -15.02 6.87 28.57
N GLY A 594 -16.27 6.42 28.79
CA GLY A 594 -17.20 7.04 29.74
C GLY A 594 -17.91 8.27 29.16
N HIS A 595 -18.96 8.74 29.82
CA HIS A 595 -19.70 9.93 29.39
C HIS A 595 -18.98 11.21 29.84
N PRO A 596 -18.74 12.18 28.92
CA PRO A 596 -18.25 13.50 29.31
C PRO A 596 -19.23 14.20 30.28
N PRO A 597 -18.72 14.91 31.30
CA PRO A 597 -19.57 15.60 32.26
C PRO A 597 -20.29 16.80 31.61
N ALA A 598 -21.59 16.93 31.86
CA ALA A 598 -22.35 18.13 31.46
C ALA A 598 -22.02 19.35 32.35
N LYS A 599 -21.67 19.08 33.61
CA LYS A 599 -21.23 20.06 34.60
C LYS A 599 -20.17 19.43 35.50
N LEU A 600 -19.30 20.26 36.05
CA LEU A 600 -18.26 19.82 36.97
C LEU A 600 -18.21 20.71 38.22
N THR A 601 -17.64 20.15 39.28
CA THR A 601 -17.12 20.91 40.41
C THR A 601 -15.63 20.64 40.49
N TRP A 602 -14.81 21.68 40.46
CA TRP A 602 -13.36 21.57 40.56
C TRP A 602 -12.86 22.42 41.71
N ALA A 603 -12.15 21.78 42.63
CA ALA A 603 -11.59 22.41 43.81
C ALA A 603 -10.08 22.13 43.86
N PHE A 604 -9.30 23.13 44.24
CA PHE A 604 -7.85 23.04 44.29
C PHE A 604 -7.27 23.99 45.34
N TYR A 605 -6.00 23.76 45.68
CA TYR A 605 -5.21 24.70 46.46
C TYR A 605 -4.17 25.34 45.55
N ASP A 606 -3.98 26.65 45.66
CA ASP A 606 -2.86 27.35 45.02
C ASP A 606 -1.55 27.15 45.78
N LYS A 607 -0.45 27.72 45.28
CA LYS A 607 0.88 27.65 45.93
C LYS A 607 0.90 28.25 47.35
N ASP A 608 0.01 29.19 47.62
CA ASP A 608 -0.14 29.82 48.93
C ASP A 608 -1.04 29.01 49.86
N LYS A 609 -1.44 27.79 49.45
CA LYS A 609 -2.35 26.88 50.14
C LYS A 609 -3.73 27.48 50.37
N LYS A 610 -4.15 28.44 49.55
CA LYS A 610 -5.50 29.00 49.57
C LYS A 610 -6.43 28.09 48.76
N PHE A 611 -7.58 27.78 49.35
CA PHE A 611 -8.61 26.97 48.72
C PHE A 611 -9.39 27.78 47.67
N HIS A 612 -9.59 27.18 46.49
CA HIS A 612 -10.42 27.68 45.41
C HIS A 612 -11.37 26.59 44.95
N GLU A 613 -12.56 26.99 44.50
CA GLU A 613 -13.59 26.04 44.06
C GLU A 613 -14.51 26.68 43.02
N PHE A 614 -14.73 25.96 41.92
CA PHE A 614 -15.71 26.29 40.88
C PHE A 614 -16.81 25.25 40.94
N LYS A 615 -18.06 25.66 41.24
CA LYS A 615 -19.21 24.76 41.40
C LYS A 615 -20.16 24.82 40.23
N ASP A 616 -20.74 23.68 39.90
CA ASP A 616 -21.85 23.54 38.96
C ASP A 616 -21.62 24.24 37.61
N ILE A 617 -20.35 24.29 37.18
CA ILE A 617 -19.93 25.00 35.98
C ILE A 617 -19.94 24.05 34.78
N THR A 618 -20.46 24.50 33.65
CA THR A 618 -20.38 23.74 32.40
C THR A 618 -18.96 23.82 31.81
N PRO A 619 -18.51 22.84 31.02
CA PRO A 619 -17.21 22.91 30.33
C PRO A 619 -17.01 24.17 29.47
N GLN A 620 -18.07 24.67 28.83
CA GLN A 620 -18.02 25.92 28.05
C GLN A 620 -17.84 27.15 28.93
N GLN A 621 -18.55 27.23 30.06
CA GLN A 621 -18.36 28.31 31.02
C GLN A 621 -16.96 28.26 31.62
N PHE A 622 -16.47 27.06 31.96
CA PHE A 622 -15.12 26.88 32.46
C PHE A 622 -14.06 27.41 31.49
N TYR A 623 -14.20 27.10 30.19
CA TYR A 623 -13.34 27.68 29.16
C TYR A 623 -13.40 29.21 29.13
N LYS A 624 -14.60 29.79 28.97
CA LYS A 624 -14.79 31.24 28.81
C LYS A 624 -14.38 32.06 30.03
N GLU A 625 -14.64 31.55 31.23
CA GLU A 625 -14.47 32.28 32.49
C GLU A 625 -13.08 32.06 33.11
N HIS A 626 -12.47 30.87 32.93
CA HIS A 626 -11.26 30.47 33.66
C HIS A 626 -10.03 30.22 32.80
N VAL A 627 -10.16 29.79 31.53
CA VAL A 627 -8.98 29.59 30.66
C VAL A 627 -8.40 30.93 30.20
N LYS A 628 -9.26 31.94 30.03
CA LYS A 628 -8.90 33.34 29.71
C LYS A 628 -7.99 33.51 28.48
N GLN A 629 -8.06 32.56 27.55
CA GLN A 629 -7.36 32.59 26.28
C GLN A 629 -8.36 32.29 25.17
N ASP A 630 -8.49 33.21 24.23
CA ASP A 630 -9.41 33.08 23.09
C ASP A 630 -8.71 32.35 21.94
N CYS A 631 -9.01 31.05 21.81
CA CYS A 631 -8.47 30.23 20.73
C CYS A 631 -8.93 30.70 19.34
N ALA A 632 -10.10 31.35 19.19
CA ALA A 632 -10.57 31.88 17.90
C ALA A 632 -9.78 33.11 17.43
N SER A 633 -9.05 33.76 18.35
CA SER A 633 -8.14 34.86 18.04
C SER A 633 -6.78 34.42 17.47
N THR A 634 -6.56 33.11 17.33
CA THR A 634 -5.29 32.57 16.81
C THR A 634 -5.34 32.32 15.30
N VAL A 635 -4.17 32.08 14.71
CA VAL A 635 -4.01 31.72 13.30
C VAL A 635 -2.89 30.71 13.11
N SER A 636 -3.10 29.79 12.18
CA SER A 636 -2.11 28.81 11.76
C SER A 636 -1.23 29.35 10.64
N LEU A 637 0.09 29.42 10.90
CA LEU A 637 1.11 29.78 9.92
C LEU A 637 1.85 28.52 9.51
N ILE A 638 2.03 28.32 8.20
CA ILE A 638 2.80 27.18 7.67
C ILE A 638 4.02 27.64 6.89
N ASN A 639 5.02 26.75 6.78
CA ASN A 639 6.08 26.85 5.79
C ASN A 639 6.00 25.64 4.85
N ASP A 640 5.37 25.86 3.70
CA ASP A 640 5.30 24.93 2.59
C ASP A 640 6.03 25.52 1.37
N PRO A 641 7.33 25.20 1.17
CA PRO A 641 8.14 25.76 0.10
C PRO A 641 7.74 25.26 -1.31
N ARG A 642 6.78 24.33 -1.42
CA ARG A 642 6.22 23.92 -2.73
C ARG A 642 5.27 24.96 -3.31
N ASN A 643 4.74 25.83 -2.46
CA ASN A 643 3.61 26.70 -2.72
C ASN A 643 4.00 28.17 -2.53
N GLU A 644 3.26 29.08 -3.16
CA GLU A 644 3.49 30.53 -3.00
C GLU A 644 3.33 30.97 -1.53
N TYR A 645 4.20 31.87 -1.10
CA TYR A 645 4.08 32.54 0.19
C TYR A 645 3.07 33.70 0.13
N MET A 646 2.63 34.18 1.30
CA MET A 646 1.62 35.23 1.45
C MET A 646 0.26 34.86 0.82
N LYS A 647 -0.06 33.56 0.88
CA LYS A 647 -1.30 32.97 0.35
C LYS A 647 -2.01 32.13 1.40
N LYS A 648 -3.33 32.11 1.32
CA LYS A 648 -4.20 31.29 2.16
C LYS A 648 -4.41 29.91 1.52
N TYR A 649 -4.24 28.85 2.29
CA TYR A 649 -4.44 27.47 1.86
C TYR A 649 -5.45 26.75 2.75
N THR A 650 -6.11 25.73 2.20
CA THR A 650 -6.92 24.75 2.93
C THR A 650 -6.75 23.36 2.30
N VAL A 651 -7.13 22.31 3.01
CA VAL A 651 -7.05 20.93 2.50
C VAL A 651 -8.46 20.35 2.38
N LYS A 652 -8.82 19.88 1.18
CA LYS A 652 -10.16 19.37 0.89
C LYS A 652 -10.51 18.18 1.81
N TYR A 653 -11.69 18.24 2.42
CA TYR A 653 -12.24 17.25 3.37
C TYR A 653 -11.51 17.11 4.71
N LEU A 654 -10.47 17.91 4.99
CA LEU A 654 -9.80 17.92 6.29
C LEU A 654 -10.63 18.72 7.30
N GLY A 655 -11.09 18.07 8.37
CA GLY A 655 -11.89 18.69 9.42
C GLY A 655 -12.50 17.66 10.38
N ASN A 656 -13.20 18.15 11.40
CA ASN A 656 -13.93 17.33 12.38
C ASN A 656 -15.33 17.84 12.69
N VAL A 657 -15.53 19.13 12.95
CA VAL A 657 -16.83 19.68 13.35
C VAL A 657 -17.58 20.26 12.15
N VAL A 658 -18.70 19.64 11.78
CA VAL A 658 -19.57 20.16 10.71
C VAL A 658 -20.19 21.49 11.13
N GLY A 659 -20.02 22.51 10.28
CA GLY A 659 -20.57 23.85 10.53
C GLY A 659 -19.77 24.70 11.52
N ALA A 660 -18.52 24.32 11.83
CA ALA A 660 -17.59 25.21 12.53
C ALA A 660 -17.42 26.53 11.76
N ALA A 661 -17.19 27.62 12.50
CA ALA A 661 -17.03 28.96 11.93
C ALA A 661 -15.87 29.02 10.93
N ASP A 662 -14.74 28.38 11.29
CA ASP A 662 -13.56 28.25 10.45
C ASP A 662 -13.25 26.77 10.19
N GLN A 663 -12.98 26.45 8.92
CA GLN A 663 -12.37 25.18 8.54
C GLN A 663 -10.84 25.32 8.55
N VAL A 664 -10.13 24.20 8.45
CA VAL A 664 -8.67 24.19 8.46
C VAL A 664 -8.12 25.13 7.39
N HIS A 665 -7.39 26.15 7.82
CA HIS A 665 -6.77 27.11 6.93
C HIS A 665 -5.38 27.51 7.42
N TYR A 666 -4.55 27.89 6.47
CA TYR A 666 -3.16 28.21 6.71
C TYR A 666 -2.77 29.49 5.99
N ILE A 667 -1.89 30.28 6.59
CA ILE A 667 -1.13 31.31 5.89
C ILE A 667 0.26 30.75 5.62
N ASN A 668 0.64 30.63 4.34
CA ASN A 668 1.96 30.14 3.98
C ASN A 668 3.00 31.26 4.01
N LEU A 669 4.11 31.05 4.72
CA LEU A 669 5.19 32.04 4.92
C LEU A 669 6.58 31.37 4.85
N PRO A 670 7.65 32.15 4.60
CA PRO A 670 9.03 31.70 4.78
C PRO A 670 9.31 31.24 6.23
N ALA A 671 10.19 30.25 6.40
CA ALA A 671 10.56 29.73 7.71
C ALA A 671 11.17 30.81 8.63
N GLU A 672 11.95 31.73 8.07
CA GLU A 672 12.51 32.91 8.76
C GLU A 672 11.43 33.71 9.50
N ASP A 673 10.29 33.95 8.86
CA ASP A 673 9.18 34.71 9.46
C ASP A 673 8.52 33.92 10.60
N LEU A 674 8.30 32.62 10.40
CA LEU A 674 7.79 31.73 11.46
C LEU A 674 8.70 31.78 12.70
N LYS A 675 10.02 31.61 12.49
CA LYS A 675 11.02 31.65 13.56
C LYS A 675 11.00 32.99 14.29
N LYS A 676 11.02 34.09 13.54
CA LYS A 676 11.00 35.44 14.10
C LYS A 676 9.77 35.65 14.99
N TYR A 677 8.57 35.37 14.48
CA TYR A 677 7.34 35.60 15.24
C TYR A 677 7.25 34.67 16.46
N ALA A 678 7.61 33.39 16.32
CA ALA A 678 7.63 32.45 17.44
C ALA A 678 8.61 32.88 18.55
N ALA A 679 9.81 33.34 18.19
CA ALA A 679 10.80 33.80 19.15
C ALA A 679 10.31 35.02 19.95
N GLU A 680 9.65 35.98 19.30
CA GLU A 680 9.09 37.15 19.99
C GLU A 680 7.97 36.76 20.97
N VAL A 681 7.10 35.82 20.59
CA VAL A 681 6.05 35.32 21.49
C VAL A 681 6.64 34.59 22.71
N ILE A 682 7.70 33.80 22.51
CA ILE A 682 8.42 33.14 23.61
C ILE A 682 9.13 34.15 24.51
N LYS A 683 9.79 35.18 23.95
CA LYS A 683 10.41 36.28 24.71
C LYS A 683 9.37 37.04 25.53
N ALA A 684 8.14 37.18 25.03
CA ALA A 684 7.00 37.72 25.75
C ALA A 684 6.43 36.76 26.83
N GLY A 685 7.00 35.56 26.98
CA GLY A 685 6.64 34.61 28.02
C GLY A 685 5.38 33.81 27.72
N ARG A 686 5.04 33.61 26.43
CA ARG A 686 3.92 32.76 26.00
C ARG A 686 4.41 31.52 25.22
N PRO A 687 3.77 30.35 25.41
CA PRO A 687 4.06 29.14 24.63
C PRO A 687 3.61 29.28 23.16
N VAL A 688 4.24 28.50 22.27
CA VAL A 688 3.84 28.41 20.86
C VAL A 688 3.59 26.96 20.48
N TRP A 689 2.38 26.64 20.03
CA TRP A 689 2.07 25.33 19.46
C TRP A 689 2.74 25.21 18.08
N PHE A 690 3.31 24.05 17.75
CA PHE A 690 3.89 23.80 16.44
C PHE A 690 3.73 22.36 15.95
N GLY A 691 3.73 22.19 14.62
CA GLY A 691 3.68 20.91 13.93
C GLY A 691 4.96 20.65 13.13
N CYS A 692 5.50 19.44 13.21
CA CYS A 692 6.77 19.06 12.61
C CYS A 692 6.82 17.58 12.18
N ASP A 693 7.91 17.18 11.52
CA ASP A 693 8.26 15.76 11.32
C ASP A 693 9.22 15.25 12.41
N VAL A 694 8.68 14.83 13.55
CA VAL A 694 9.50 14.42 14.72
C VAL A 694 10.30 13.13 14.49
N GLY A 695 10.04 12.41 13.41
CA GLY A 695 10.75 11.18 13.05
C GLY A 695 12.16 11.43 12.49
N LYS A 696 12.47 12.65 12.06
CA LYS A 696 13.71 13.00 11.36
C LYS A 696 14.77 13.49 12.34
N PHE A 697 15.98 12.91 12.25
CA PHE A 697 17.20 13.32 12.98
C PHE A 697 16.97 13.68 14.45
N HIS A 698 16.37 12.75 15.20
CA HIS A 698 15.96 12.98 16.57
C HIS A 698 16.34 11.80 17.46
N SER A 699 16.99 12.10 18.59
CA SER A 699 17.31 11.12 19.64
C SER A 699 16.25 11.14 20.72
N ARG A 700 15.43 10.09 20.78
CA ARG A 700 14.34 9.95 21.77
C ARG A 700 14.83 9.93 23.21
N ASN A 701 15.99 9.30 23.45
CA ASN A 701 16.52 9.11 24.80
C ASN A 701 17.16 10.38 25.35
N LYS A 702 17.90 11.11 24.52
CA LYS A 702 18.62 12.32 24.95
C LYS A 702 17.89 13.61 24.63
N GLY A 703 16.84 13.56 23.82
CA GLY A 703 15.94 14.67 23.52
C GLY A 703 16.60 15.76 22.68
N MET A 704 17.41 15.37 21.68
CA MET A 704 18.04 16.30 20.74
C MET A 704 17.45 16.12 19.34
N MET A 705 17.28 17.24 18.63
CA MET A 705 16.77 17.30 17.27
C MET A 705 17.69 18.23 16.46
N ASP A 706 18.50 17.64 15.59
CA ASP A 706 19.48 18.36 14.77
C ASP A 706 19.77 17.59 13.47
N PRO A 707 19.81 18.20 12.27
CA PRO A 707 20.03 17.48 11.01
C PRO A 707 21.38 16.72 10.93
N GLU A 708 22.37 17.10 11.73
CA GLU A 708 23.69 16.45 11.82
C GLU A 708 23.79 15.50 13.03
N LEU A 709 22.68 15.24 13.72
CA LEU A 709 22.64 14.34 14.87
C LEU A 709 23.02 12.90 14.51
N ILE A 710 22.68 12.46 13.30
CA ILE A 710 22.97 11.10 12.81
C ILE A 710 23.89 11.21 11.59
N ASP A 711 25.13 10.77 11.74
CA ASP A 711 26.13 10.88 10.67
C ASP A 711 26.03 9.72 9.67
N TYR A 712 25.06 9.81 8.75
CA TYR A 712 24.90 8.85 7.66
C TYR A 712 26.12 8.79 6.74
N ARG A 713 26.85 9.91 6.60
CA ARG A 713 28.00 9.99 5.69
C ARG A 713 29.15 9.15 6.21
N ALA A 714 29.42 9.17 7.53
CA ALA A 714 30.48 8.39 8.15
C ALA A 714 30.32 6.88 7.99
N ALA A 715 29.09 6.37 7.94
CA ALA A 715 28.85 4.92 7.81
C ALA A 715 28.47 4.47 6.40
N PHE A 716 27.55 5.19 5.75
CA PHE A 716 26.87 4.74 4.53
C PHE A 716 27.26 5.55 3.30
N ASN A 717 28.19 6.50 3.41
CA ASN A 717 28.68 7.33 2.31
C ASN A 717 27.60 8.19 1.60
N PHE A 718 26.45 8.45 2.24
CA PHE A 718 25.46 9.39 1.72
C PHE A 718 25.06 10.41 2.78
N GLY A 719 24.57 11.56 2.32
CA GLY A 719 23.93 12.57 3.15
C GLY A 719 22.62 13.01 2.52
N GLU A 720 21.86 13.87 3.20
CA GLU A 720 20.69 14.48 2.58
C GLU A 720 21.11 15.35 1.40
N SER A 721 20.46 15.12 0.26
CA SER A 721 20.63 15.90 -0.97
C SER A 721 19.32 16.51 -1.46
N THR A 722 18.23 16.28 -0.73
CA THR A 722 16.89 16.74 -1.07
C THR A 722 16.50 17.96 -0.26
N THR A 723 15.86 18.92 -0.91
CA THR A 723 15.28 20.11 -0.28
C THR A 723 13.99 19.76 0.47
N LYS A 724 13.57 20.63 1.39
CA LYS A 724 12.29 20.49 2.10
C LYS A 724 11.08 20.35 1.15
N ALA A 725 11.08 21.10 0.04
CA ALA A 725 10.02 21.01 -0.98
C ALA A 725 9.98 19.63 -1.66
N GLU A 726 11.14 19.10 -2.04
CA GLU A 726 11.25 17.77 -2.65
C GLU A 726 10.84 16.67 -1.66
N ARG A 727 11.24 16.77 -0.38
CA ARG A 727 10.84 15.79 0.63
C ARG A 727 9.32 15.74 0.81
N LEU A 728 8.64 16.90 0.79
CA LEU A 728 7.18 16.97 0.81
C LEU A 728 6.54 16.39 -0.46
N GLN A 729 7.11 16.68 -1.64
CA GLN A 729 6.55 16.25 -2.92
C GLN A 729 6.71 14.75 -3.19
N TYR A 730 7.84 14.17 -2.77
CA TYR A 730 8.19 12.76 -2.99
C TYR A 730 7.83 11.85 -1.81
N GLY A 731 7.16 12.38 -0.78
CA GLY A 731 6.63 11.60 0.34
C GLY A 731 7.68 11.15 1.36
N GLU A 732 8.83 11.83 1.42
CA GLU A 732 9.90 11.54 2.40
C GLU A 732 9.67 12.22 3.75
N SER A 733 9.00 13.37 3.76
CA SER A 733 8.67 14.10 4.99
C SER A 733 7.29 14.75 4.91
N MET A 734 6.65 14.89 6.06
CA MET A 734 5.39 15.60 6.24
C MET A 734 5.16 15.92 7.72
N MET A 735 4.12 16.68 8.04
CA MET A 735 3.71 16.87 9.43
C MET A 735 3.26 15.56 10.09
N THR A 736 3.99 15.11 11.11
CA THR A 736 3.71 13.85 11.82
C THR A 736 3.40 14.04 13.29
N HIS A 737 3.81 15.14 13.93
CA HIS A 737 3.62 15.32 15.37
C HIS A 737 3.53 16.80 15.77
N ALA A 738 2.77 17.10 16.83
CA ALA A 738 2.64 18.43 17.40
C ALA A 738 3.16 18.50 18.82
N MET A 739 3.81 19.61 19.15
CA MET A 739 4.47 19.89 20.42
C MET A 739 4.36 21.38 20.76
N VAL A 740 4.99 21.83 21.86
CA VAL A 740 4.94 23.23 22.30
C VAL A 740 6.35 23.78 22.47
N LEU A 741 6.65 24.91 21.83
CA LEU A 741 7.85 25.69 22.09
C LEU A 741 7.67 26.45 23.42
N THR A 742 8.63 26.30 24.33
CA THR A 742 8.62 26.89 25.68
C THR A 742 9.88 27.68 26.00
N GLY A 743 10.77 27.84 25.03
CA GLY A 743 12.01 28.58 25.19
C GLY A 743 12.79 28.70 23.90
N VAL A 744 13.66 29.70 23.85
CA VAL A 744 14.55 29.99 22.72
C VAL A 744 15.88 30.48 23.28
N HIS A 745 16.97 30.05 22.64
CA HIS A 745 18.29 30.60 22.87
C HIS A 745 18.68 31.49 21.70
N VAL A 746 19.02 32.73 22.02
CA VAL A 746 19.46 33.75 21.08
C VAL A 746 20.88 34.16 21.45
N ASP A 747 21.75 34.20 20.45
CA ASP A 747 23.16 34.58 20.54
C ASP A 747 23.44 35.64 19.46
N ASP A 748 23.90 36.83 19.84
CA ASP A 748 24.08 37.99 18.94
C ASP A 748 22.90 38.20 17.97
N ASP A 749 21.68 38.26 18.52
CA ASP A 749 20.39 38.37 17.81
C ASP A 749 20.02 37.21 16.88
N ARG A 750 20.87 36.18 16.77
CA ARG A 750 20.61 34.97 16.00
C ARG A 750 19.96 33.90 16.88
N ILE A 751 18.89 33.28 16.37
CA ILE A 751 18.29 32.12 17.02
C ILE A 751 19.18 30.90 16.80
N VAL A 752 19.54 30.22 17.90
CA VAL A 752 20.45 29.07 17.87
C VAL A 752 19.72 27.76 18.10
N ARG A 753 18.81 27.73 19.08
CA ARG A 753 18.08 26.52 19.48
C ARG A 753 16.82 26.84 20.27
N TRP A 754 15.93 25.86 20.32
CA TRP A 754 14.57 25.93 20.83
C TRP A 754 14.36 24.88 21.92
N ARG A 755 13.59 25.25 22.95
CA ARG A 755 13.15 24.33 24.00
C ARG A 755 11.74 23.87 23.70
N ILE A 756 11.55 22.55 23.71
CA ILE A 756 10.27 21.94 23.37
C ILE A 756 9.72 21.16 24.54
N GLU A 757 8.46 21.37 24.86
CA GLU A 757 7.67 20.49 25.72
C GLU A 757 6.97 19.43 24.86
N ASN A 758 7.22 18.16 25.15
CA ASN A 758 6.59 17.03 24.47
C ASN A 758 5.58 16.30 25.38
N SER A 759 4.81 15.38 24.81
CA SER A 759 3.72 14.65 25.45
C SER A 759 3.98 13.13 25.51
N TRP A 760 5.22 12.70 25.75
CA TRP A 760 5.59 11.27 25.87
C TRP A 760 5.95 10.84 27.30
N GLY A 761 5.80 11.73 28.29
CA GLY A 761 6.17 11.49 29.67
C GLY A 761 7.61 11.91 29.99
N LYS A 762 7.88 12.04 31.29
CA LYS A 762 9.13 12.56 31.83
C LYS A 762 10.37 11.67 31.58
N GLU A 763 10.17 10.40 31.24
CA GLU A 763 11.27 9.45 31.01
C GLU A 763 11.99 9.67 29.67
N TYR A 764 11.45 10.53 28.80
CA TYR A 764 12.01 10.83 27.48
C TYR A 764 12.75 12.16 27.47
N GLY A 765 13.85 12.24 26.72
CA GLY A 765 14.66 13.45 26.62
C GLY A 765 15.15 13.97 27.96
N ASN A 766 15.15 15.30 28.13
CA ASN A 766 15.52 15.94 29.39
C ASN A 766 14.27 16.17 30.25
N SER A 767 13.89 15.13 31.01
CA SER A 767 12.69 15.14 31.86
C SER A 767 11.40 15.47 31.08
N GLY A 768 11.28 14.98 29.84
CA GLY A 768 10.16 15.22 28.91
C GLY A 768 10.32 16.43 27.98
N TYR A 769 11.37 17.22 28.16
CA TYR A 769 11.70 18.33 27.26
C TYR A 769 12.74 17.93 26.22
N LEU A 770 12.66 18.54 25.04
CA LEU A 770 13.61 18.37 23.93
C LEU A 770 14.34 19.68 23.62
N THR A 771 15.51 19.56 23.01
CA THR A 771 16.29 20.66 22.41
C THR A 771 16.30 20.46 20.90
N MET A 772 15.93 21.52 20.18
CA MET A 772 15.89 21.52 18.72
C MET A 772 16.75 22.67 18.20
N THR A 773 17.69 22.39 17.30
CA THR A 773 18.51 23.44 16.71
C THR A 773 17.72 24.27 15.71
N ASP A 774 18.15 25.51 15.47
CA ASP A 774 17.46 26.39 14.53
C ASP A 774 17.41 25.81 13.10
N ARG A 775 18.48 25.11 12.71
CA ARG A 775 18.55 24.41 11.42
C ARG A 775 17.53 23.26 11.32
N TRP A 776 17.27 22.54 12.43
CA TRP A 776 16.21 21.53 12.42
C TRP A 776 14.83 22.16 12.22
N PHE A 777 14.60 23.35 12.82
CA PHE A 777 13.37 24.11 12.60
C PHE A 777 13.16 24.37 11.09
N ASP A 778 14.19 24.88 10.41
CA ASP A 778 14.12 25.19 8.99
C ASP A 778 13.72 23.98 8.15
N GLU A 779 14.25 22.80 8.45
CA GLU A 779 14.08 21.60 7.63
C GLU A 779 12.79 20.82 7.92
N TYR A 780 12.33 20.76 9.18
CA TYR A 780 11.28 19.82 9.59
C TYR A 780 10.14 20.41 10.43
N VAL A 781 10.18 21.71 10.77
CA VAL A 781 8.99 22.41 11.29
C VAL A 781 8.18 22.96 10.13
N TYR A 782 6.88 22.66 10.11
CA TYR A 782 5.99 23.04 9.01
C TYR A 782 4.91 24.01 9.44
N GLN A 783 4.58 24.08 10.73
CA GLN A 783 3.45 24.85 11.21
C GLN A 783 3.73 25.43 12.59
N ILE A 784 3.32 26.68 12.83
CA ILE A 784 3.21 27.28 14.15
C ILE A 784 1.85 27.96 14.30
N VAL A 785 1.42 28.18 15.53
CA VAL A 785 0.18 28.89 15.84
C VAL A 785 0.47 30.06 16.74
N LEU A 786 -0.03 31.23 16.37
CA LEU A 786 0.15 32.49 17.10
C LEU A 786 -1.18 33.25 17.23
N GLU A 787 -1.25 34.20 18.16
CA GLU A 787 -2.41 35.11 18.21
C GLU A 787 -2.35 36.11 17.06
N LYS A 788 -3.52 36.52 16.54
CA LYS A 788 -3.61 37.52 15.47
C LYS A 788 -2.91 38.83 15.86
N SER A 789 -2.93 39.21 17.13
CA SER A 789 -2.25 40.41 17.64
C SER A 789 -0.73 40.35 17.54
N ASP A 790 -0.15 39.16 17.36
CA ASP A 790 1.31 38.95 17.32
C ASP A 790 1.87 39.15 15.91
N LEU A 791 1.00 39.36 14.92
CA LEU A 791 1.36 39.36 13.52
C LEU A 791 1.24 40.75 12.87
N PRO A 792 2.12 41.05 11.90
CA PRO A 792 1.98 42.25 11.09
C PRO A 792 0.64 42.29 10.34
N LYS A 793 0.13 43.49 10.10
CA LYS A 793 -1.15 43.70 9.40
C LYS A 793 -1.13 43.10 7.99
N GLU A 794 0.02 43.12 7.32
CA GLU A 794 0.17 42.57 5.97
C GLU A 794 -0.03 41.05 5.95
N VAL A 795 0.40 40.34 7.00
CA VAL A 795 0.19 38.90 7.15
C VAL A 795 -1.29 38.62 7.43
N LEU A 796 -1.91 39.39 8.32
CA LEU A 796 -3.33 39.21 8.66
C LEU A 796 -4.26 39.44 7.47
N ALA A 797 -3.92 40.37 6.57
CA ALA A 797 -4.69 40.61 5.34
C ALA A 797 -4.78 39.38 4.42
N VAL A 798 -3.91 38.38 4.59
CA VAL A 798 -3.99 37.10 3.84
C VAL A 798 -5.25 36.30 4.22
N LEU A 799 -5.79 36.48 5.43
CA LEU A 799 -7.00 35.78 5.87
C LEU A 799 -8.25 36.14 5.05
N ASP A 800 -8.28 37.34 4.48
CA ASP A 800 -9.36 37.84 3.64
C ASP A 800 -9.31 37.29 2.20
N GLN A 801 -8.24 36.58 1.83
CA GLN A 801 -8.11 35.93 0.52
C GLN A 801 -8.97 34.67 0.42
N ASP A 802 -9.38 34.33 -0.80
CA ASP A 802 -9.90 33.00 -1.09
C ASP A 802 -8.80 31.94 -0.88
N ALA A 803 -9.14 30.86 -0.19
CA ALA A 803 -8.19 29.79 0.09
C ALA A 803 -7.92 28.93 -1.15
N VAL A 804 -6.65 28.66 -1.44
CA VAL A 804 -6.25 27.64 -2.41
C VAL A 804 -6.54 26.26 -1.81
N VAL A 805 -7.38 25.48 -2.49
CA VAL A 805 -7.83 24.18 -2.01
C VAL A 805 -6.89 23.07 -2.48
N LEU A 806 -6.11 22.52 -1.55
CA LEU A 806 -5.22 21.39 -1.76
C LEU A 806 -5.98 20.05 -1.75
N PRO A 807 -5.47 19.01 -2.43
CA PRO A 807 -6.14 17.71 -2.48
C PRO A 807 -6.18 17.03 -1.09
N PRO A 808 -7.13 16.11 -0.84
CA PRO A 808 -7.32 15.51 0.49
C PRO A 808 -6.08 14.82 1.08
N TRP A 809 -5.22 14.28 0.22
CA TRP A 809 -4.00 13.56 0.56
C TRP A 809 -2.74 14.44 0.59
N ASP A 810 -2.86 15.77 0.53
CA ASP A 810 -1.71 16.66 0.63
C ASP A 810 -0.94 16.46 1.96
N PRO A 811 0.41 16.52 1.97
CA PRO A 811 1.20 16.36 3.19
C PRO A 811 1.00 17.48 4.22
N MET A 812 0.39 18.62 3.87
CA MET A 812 -0.09 19.63 4.83
C MET A 812 -1.43 19.24 5.51
N GLY A 813 -1.68 17.93 5.62
CA GLY A 813 -2.87 17.33 6.24
C GLY A 813 -2.78 17.19 7.76
N ALA A 814 -3.56 16.27 8.34
CA ALA A 814 -3.56 16.03 9.79
C ALA A 814 -2.20 15.56 10.35
N LEU A 815 -1.89 16.00 11.57
CA LEU A 815 -0.77 15.53 12.39
C LEU A 815 -1.05 14.16 13.01
N ALA A 816 -0.03 13.42 13.44
CA ALA A 816 -0.09 12.06 14.00
C ALA A 816 -0.55 10.98 13.00
N LYS A 817 0.31 10.71 12.01
CA LYS A 817 0.18 9.58 11.06
C LYS A 817 1.17 8.46 11.35
#